data_AF-A0A7M2WR20-F1
#
_entry.id   AF-A0A7M2WR20-F1
#
_cell.length_a   1.000
_cell.length_b   1.000
_cell.length_c   1.000
_cell.angle_alpha   90.00
_cell.angle_beta   90.00
_cell.angle_gamma   90.00
#
_symmetry.space_group_name_H-M   'P 1'
#
loop_
_entity.id
_entity.type
_entity.pdbx_description
1 polymer ?
#
loop_
_entity_poly.entity_id
_entity_poly.type
_entity_poly.pdbx_seq_one_letter_code
_entity_poly.pdbx_strand_id
1 'polypeptide(L)'
;MAAQPLVQLANAATDQTISAMTDGMTIDTGVVGTALSITAQPAGKAGSVVFKLDGKTVSTETYAPYSIAGDANGNLNAWTPTTGKHTLQVQQFAAANGKGTLQGQRTVAFTVVSSQGSGIPSSGSGGNIKLDLINARTDKAVFELTGSTTIDIAKVGNQLSVEAIPPAGSQSVVFKLDGKTLRTESAAPFAIGGDNGRRDFYSWTPSGGQHTLEAIAYGKINAQGVIVGRKSVTVNVVNGGVTSPPASPPPPITGNEDDNTPSPGGPLNGNSPQAVLKLVGGASGVAGMPVVVNAVDSIVPNSPLFAKYQWDFGDPTGGYNRLPGWTAGHIYDNPGTYTVRLTVTDANGKSSTATQSINVAADTRRTVYVDAASGSDNNPGTITAPIRSFDRASDFATNNVKILFKRGQSWNTNYWMSITGDNVYVGAYGSGANPVLNVVSNKTAIQTFGGSDRTVIENLTFDSPYKAGNLANKVGVNGIFAGGTNLAIRGCTFLNVDDGVNANQQPRGFIFQDNDAPLLTGVRGYMLWAEGQDIVILGNSAANSTREHNLRIKDGDRLLVAYNSFTNISRESIDKQDIRKGTIQMQRGSWAYIYGNSVKDGPMRIGPRGEATEPASTRTSWVVVDNNKISNYQLDLYPGATNVMIRNNVFNNSAQAAIGVNPSDPQGRPLSNIHILNNTGYNYATTGRFLRVEGGLQPDSITLGENTYIAPNLHVGSDNTAGVSIAANNLSGFKAIFNNVWPIAADTIKYAEGGIMWVSPGYTGQSGYKDAREWLAYPEVTGDVFRN
;
A
#
# COMPACT_ATOMS: atom_id res chain seq x y z
N MET A 1 -17.15 15.57 54.99
CA MET A 1 -16.18 16.09 53.99
C MET A 1 -16.96 16.91 52.99
N ALA A 2 -16.53 18.14 52.66
CA ALA A 2 -17.16 18.91 51.60
C ALA A 2 -17.01 18.18 50.26
N ALA A 3 -18.08 18.12 49.47
CA ALA A 3 -18.11 17.37 48.21
C ALA A 3 -17.13 17.97 47.20
N GLN A 4 -16.32 17.13 46.55
CA GLN A 4 -15.19 17.55 45.73
C GLN A 4 -15.61 17.60 44.24
N PRO A 5 -15.36 18.69 43.50
CA PRO A 5 -15.62 18.71 42.07
C PRO A 5 -14.78 17.64 41.34
N LEU A 6 -15.37 16.98 40.33
CA LEU A 6 -14.62 16.15 39.40
C LEU A 6 -13.87 17.07 38.43
N VAL A 7 -12.58 16.83 38.23
CA VAL A 7 -11.70 17.63 37.37
C VAL A 7 -11.15 16.73 36.28
N GLN A 8 -11.23 17.18 35.02
CA GLN A 8 -10.89 16.36 33.86
C GLN A 8 -10.04 17.15 32.86
N LEU A 9 -9.04 16.50 32.27
CA LEU A 9 -8.31 16.99 31.12
C LEU A 9 -9.13 16.71 29.85
N ALA A 10 -9.23 17.69 28.96
CA ALA A 10 -10.01 17.62 27.73
C ALA A 10 -9.21 18.12 26.52
N ASN A 11 -9.62 17.71 25.33
CA ASN A 11 -9.12 18.24 24.06
C ASN A 11 -10.03 19.38 23.61
N ALA A 12 -9.50 20.59 23.52
CA ALA A 12 -10.24 21.78 23.15
C ALA A 12 -10.61 21.84 21.64
N ALA A 13 -10.00 21.01 20.80
CA ALA A 13 -10.35 20.94 19.38
C ALA A 13 -11.54 19.99 19.10
N THR A 14 -11.80 19.05 20.01
CA THR A 14 -12.85 18.03 19.84
C THR A 14 -13.92 18.05 20.94
N ASP A 15 -13.74 18.90 21.96
CA ASP A 15 -14.58 18.99 23.18
C ASP A 15 -14.71 17.68 23.97
N GLN A 16 -13.83 16.70 23.69
CA GLN A 16 -13.85 15.40 24.33
C GLN A 16 -12.91 15.34 25.54
N THR A 17 -13.38 14.71 26.61
CA THR A 17 -12.57 14.38 27.77
C THR A 17 -11.47 13.39 27.39
N ILE A 18 -10.23 13.75 27.73
CA ILE A 18 -9.06 12.88 27.60
C ILE A 18 -8.97 11.96 28.81
N SER A 19 -9.01 12.52 30.02
CA SER A 19 -8.90 11.73 31.27
C SER A 19 -9.35 12.53 32.50
N ALA A 20 -9.62 11.84 33.61
CA ALA A 20 -9.76 12.51 34.91
C ALA A 20 -8.39 12.94 35.44
N MET A 21 -8.30 14.15 35.99
CA MET A 21 -7.05 14.62 36.60
C MET A 21 -6.86 14.00 37.98
N THR A 22 -5.64 13.53 38.24
CA THR A 22 -5.23 12.92 39.52
C THR A 22 -3.95 13.57 40.02
N ASP A 23 -3.73 13.55 41.35
CA ASP A 23 -2.53 14.11 41.95
C ASP A 23 -1.27 13.38 41.44
N GLY A 24 -0.24 14.15 41.08
CA GLY A 24 0.98 13.66 40.45
C GLY A 24 0.88 13.34 38.95
N MET A 25 -0.25 13.63 38.29
CA MET A 25 -0.43 13.37 36.85
C MET A 25 0.68 14.06 36.03
N THR A 26 1.24 13.38 35.03
CA THR A 26 2.10 14.02 34.04
C THR A 26 1.36 14.21 32.74
N ILE A 27 1.24 15.45 32.27
CA ILE A 27 0.66 15.83 30.99
C ILE A 27 1.82 16.04 30.01
N ASP A 28 2.00 15.11 29.07
CA ASP A 28 3.00 15.26 28.02
C ASP A 28 2.36 15.84 26.76
N THR A 29 2.60 17.13 26.48
CA THR A 29 2.02 17.82 25.31
C THR A 29 2.54 17.26 23.98
N GLY A 30 3.67 16.54 23.98
CA GLY A 30 4.15 15.80 22.83
C GLY A 30 3.32 14.54 22.52
N VAL A 31 2.56 14.04 23.50
CA VAL A 31 1.76 12.81 23.42
C VAL A 31 0.26 13.11 23.31
N VAL A 32 -0.25 14.03 24.14
CA VAL A 32 -1.69 14.37 24.16
C VAL A 32 -2.06 15.52 23.22
N GLY A 33 -1.08 16.15 22.57
CA GLY A 33 -1.25 17.33 21.74
C GLY A 33 -1.29 18.62 22.56
N THR A 34 -1.39 19.76 21.87
CA THR A 34 -1.29 21.11 22.46
C THR A 34 -2.63 21.86 22.57
N ALA A 35 -3.68 21.37 21.92
CA ALA A 35 -5.04 21.92 22.00
C ALA A 35 -5.78 21.37 23.23
N LEU A 36 -5.32 21.72 24.43
CA LEU A 36 -5.84 21.18 25.70
C LEU A 36 -6.80 22.16 26.39
N SER A 37 -7.67 21.63 27.25
CA SER A 37 -8.42 22.40 28.24
C SER A 37 -8.64 21.54 29.49
N ILE A 38 -9.09 22.14 30.60
CA ILE A 38 -9.44 21.41 31.83
C ILE A 38 -10.86 21.78 32.19
N THR A 39 -11.72 20.78 32.36
CA THR A 39 -13.12 20.96 32.75
C THR A 39 -13.36 20.55 34.19
N ALA A 40 -14.37 21.16 34.80
CA ALA A 40 -14.82 20.84 36.15
C ALA A 40 -16.31 20.51 36.16
N GLN A 41 -16.66 19.41 36.83
CA GLN A 41 -18.03 19.04 37.13
C GLN A 41 -18.25 19.18 38.65
N PRO A 42 -19.02 20.18 39.11
CA PRO A 42 -19.33 20.36 40.52
C PRO A 42 -20.05 19.14 41.10
N ALA A 43 -19.78 18.82 42.37
CA ALA A 43 -20.42 17.68 43.06
C ALA A 43 -21.89 17.93 43.47
N GLY A 44 -22.52 18.97 42.92
CA GLY A 44 -23.87 19.44 43.21
C GLY A 44 -24.19 20.74 42.46
N LYS A 45 -25.28 21.43 42.80
CA LYS A 45 -25.61 22.73 42.19
C LYS A 45 -24.63 23.81 42.66
N ALA A 46 -23.74 24.23 41.78
CA ALA A 46 -22.86 25.38 41.96
C ALA A 46 -23.42 26.60 41.20
N GLY A 47 -23.24 27.79 41.76
CA GLY A 47 -23.49 29.06 41.08
C GLY A 47 -22.29 29.53 40.25
N SER A 48 -21.07 29.07 40.57
CA SER A 48 -19.87 29.27 39.76
C SER A 48 -18.73 28.33 40.16
N VAL A 49 -17.75 28.19 39.27
CA VAL A 49 -16.49 27.46 39.50
C VAL A 49 -15.29 28.38 39.23
N VAL A 50 -14.34 28.42 40.16
CA VAL A 50 -13.11 29.20 40.06
C VAL A 50 -11.93 28.25 39.89
N PHE A 51 -11.15 28.44 38.83
CA PHE A 51 -9.91 27.71 38.57
C PHE A 51 -8.71 28.54 39.01
N LYS A 52 -7.86 27.97 39.86
CA LYS A 52 -6.61 28.56 40.31
C LYS A 52 -5.44 27.68 39.91
N LEU A 53 -4.61 28.17 38.99
CA LEU A 53 -3.38 27.50 38.57
C LEU A 53 -2.21 28.16 39.31
N ASP A 54 -1.42 27.35 40.01
CA ASP A 54 -0.27 27.77 40.82
C ASP A 54 -0.60 28.89 41.81
N GLY A 55 -1.78 28.79 42.42
CA GLY A 55 -2.29 29.76 43.40
C GLY A 55 -2.92 31.02 42.78
N LYS A 56 -2.80 31.25 41.46
CA LYS A 56 -3.41 32.39 40.77
C LYS A 56 -4.74 32.00 40.13
N THR A 57 -5.79 32.79 40.34
CA THR A 57 -7.06 32.61 39.61
C THR A 57 -6.84 32.83 38.12
N VAL A 58 -7.13 31.80 37.32
CA VAL A 58 -7.00 31.81 35.85
C VAL A 58 -8.34 31.88 35.13
N SER A 59 -9.41 31.41 35.77
CA SER A 59 -10.77 31.52 35.25
C SER A 59 -11.81 31.52 36.38
N THR A 60 -12.96 32.13 36.13
CA THR A 60 -14.16 32.10 36.98
C THR A 60 -15.39 31.93 36.10
N GLU A 61 -15.91 30.71 36.06
CA GLU A 61 -17.00 30.32 35.16
C GLU A 61 -18.33 30.29 35.91
N THR A 62 -19.35 30.96 35.36
CA THR A 62 -20.71 31.00 35.94
C THR A 62 -21.67 30.02 35.25
N TYR A 63 -21.35 29.59 34.03
CA TYR A 63 -22.18 28.69 33.24
C TYR A 63 -21.40 27.44 32.87
N ALA A 64 -22.10 26.31 32.77
CA ALA A 64 -21.50 25.07 32.29
C ALA A 64 -21.44 25.07 30.75
N PRO A 65 -20.41 24.46 30.13
CA PRO A 65 -19.33 23.68 30.75
C PRO A 65 -18.26 24.54 31.44
N TYR A 66 -18.01 24.31 32.73
CA TYR A 66 -16.98 25.05 33.47
C TYR A 66 -15.59 24.58 33.04
N SER A 67 -14.79 25.46 32.44
CA SER A 67 -13.46 25.13 31.96
C SER A 67 -12.40 26.18 32.33
N ILE A 68 -11.13 25.77 32.36
CA ILE A 68 -10.00 26.61 32.80
C ILE A 68 -9.71 27.80 31.88
N ALA A 69 -10.18 27.77 30.62
CA ALA A 69 -10.04 28.86 29.64
C ALA A 69 -11.41 29.38 29.13
N GLY A 70 -12.51 28.97 29.77
CA GLY A 70 -13.87 29.26 29.33
C GLY A 70 -14.31 28.48 28.09
N ASP A 71 -15.53 28.72 27.66
CA ASP A 71 -16.13 28.12 26.47
C ASP A 71 -16.88 29.17 25.63
N ALA A 72 -17.18 28.82 24.38
CA ALA A 72 -18.05 29.58 23.50
C ALA A 72 -19.17 28.67 22.98
N ASN A 73 -20.39 28.86 23.51
CA ASN A 73 -21.57 28.06 23.16
C ASN A 73 -21.38 26.54 23.40
N GLY A 74 -20.63 26.15 24.43
CA GLY A 74 -20.34 24.75 24.76
C GLY A 74 -19.04 24.20 24.18
N ASN A 75 -18.38 24.93 23.27
CA ASN A 75 -17.08 24.54 22.72
C ASN A 75 -15.94 25.10 23.59
N LEU A 76 -15.03 24.25 24.03
CA LEU A 76 -13.98 24.59 24.98
C LEU A 76 -12.90 25.47 24.32
N ASN A 77 -12.53 26.57 24.97
CA ASN A 77 -11.37 27.33 24.54
C ASN A 77 -10.08 26.58 24.93
N ALA A 78 -9.07 26.68 24.07
CA ALA A 78 -7.77 26.08 24.30
C ALA A 78 -6.98 26.83 25.38
N TRP A 79 -6.47 26.06 26.33
CA TRP A 79 -5.49 26.46 27.31
C TRP A 79 -4.13 25.85 26.94
N THR A 80 -3.09 26.69 26.86
CA THR A 80 -1.72 26.23 26.62
C THR A 80 -0.99 26.08 27.95
N PRO A 81 -0.77 24.85 28.45
CA PRO A 81 -0.01 24.65 29.68
C PRO A 81 1.46 24.97 29.46
N THR A 82 2.07 25.69 30.41
CA THR A 82 3.53 25.80 30.50
C THR A 82 4.13 24.48 30.94
N THR A 83 5.38 24.19 30.57
CA THR A 83 6.09 23.01 31.08
C THR A 83 6.57 23.23 32.52
N GLY A 84 6.61 22.17 33.31
CA GLY A 84 6.99 22.22 34.72
C GLY A 84 5.94 21.62 35.66
N LYS A 85 6.20 21.70 36.97
CA LYS A 85 5.23 21.28 38.00
C LYS A 85 4.21 22.38 38.22
N HIS A 86 2.94 21.98 38.27
CA HIS A 86 1.79 22.84 38.44
C HIS A 86 0.86 22.31 39.52
N THR A 87 0.08 23.20 40.12
CA THR A 87 -1.02 22.85 41.04
C THR A 87 -2.29 23.54 40.56
N LEU A 88 -3.32 22.76 40.24
CA LEU A 88 -4.65 23.28 39.93
C LEU A 88 -5.57 23.10 41.13
N GLN A 89 -6.12 24.19 41.64
CA GLN A 89 -7.20 24.20 42.60
C GLN A 89 -8.51 24.66 41.93
N VAL A 90 -9.54 23.82 42.00
CA VAL A 90 -10.88 24.07 41.48
C VAL A 90 -11.84 24.27 42.65
N GLN A 91 -12.45 25.44 42.74
CA GLN A 91 -13.33 25.83 43.85
C GLN A 91 -14.75 26.08 43.32
N GLN A 92 -15.77 25.49 43.95
CA GLN A 92 -17.17 25.70 43.57
C GLN A 92 -17.90 26.54 44.62
N PHE A 93 -18.63 27.56 44.17
CA PHE A 93 -19.30 28.55 45.01
C PHE A 93 -20.81 28.53 44.83
N ALA A 94 -21.54 28.91 45.88
CA ALA A 94 -23.00 28.91 45.88
C ALA A 94 -23.64 29.98 44.98
N ALA A 95 -22.94 31.08 44.66
CA ALA A 95 -23.41 32.14 43.77
C ALA A 95 -22.48 32.34 42.57
N ALA A 96 -22.93 33.13 41.60
CA ALA A 96 -22.19 33.47 40.38
C ALA A 96 -20.89 34.24 40.66
N ASN A 97 -19.96 34.23 39.70
CA ASN A 97 -18.73 35.02 39.70
C ASN A 97 -17.80 34.79 40.92
N GLY A 98 -17.73 33.55 41.42
CA GLY A 98 -16.88 33.17 42.55
C GLY A 98 -17.33 33.73 43.90
N LYS A 99 -18.62 34.11 44.05
CA LYS A 99 -19.18 34.72 45.26
C LYS A 99 -20.04 33.74 46.07
N GLY A 100 -20.32 34.10 47.32
CA GLY A 100 -21.11 33.28 48.25
C GLY A 100 -20.27 32.22 48.96
N THR A 101 -20.93 31.27 49.62
CA THR A 101 -20.24 30.23 50.41
C THR A 101 -19.49 29.25 49.52
N LEU A 102 -18.24 28.93 49.86
CA LEU A 102 -17.47 27.85 49.23
C LEU A 102 -18.11 26.50 49.56
N GLN A 103 -18.64 25.81 48.55
CA GLN A 103 -19.37 24.55 48.72
C GLN A 103 -18.47 23.32 48.65
N GLY A 104 -17.31 23.46 48.00
CA GLY A 104 -16.36 22.38 47.77
C GLY A 104 -15.14 22.87 47.00
N GLN A 105 -14.01 22.20 47.17
CA GLN A 105 -12.80 22.51 46.40
C GLN A 105 -11.95 21.26 46.22
N ARG A 106 -11.32 21.09 45.06
CA ARG A 106 -10.36 20.03 44.77
C ARG A 106 -9.03 20.61 44.33
N THR A 107 -7.93 20.09 44.86
CA THR A 107 -6.57 20.47 44.44
C THR A 107 -5.89 19.27 43.78
N VAL A 108 -5.21 19.50 42.66
CA VAL A 108 -4.48 18.49 41.90
C VAL A 108 -3.10 19.04 41.55
N ALA A 109 -2.03 18.41 42.04
CA ALA A 109 -0.68 18.65 41.53
C ALA A 109 -0.46 17.81 40.26
N PHE A 110 0.17 18.40 39.26
CA PHE A 110 0.50 17.72 38.00
C PHE A 110 1.79 18.30 37.41
N THR A 111 2.42 17.59 36.48
CA THR A 111 3.63 18.05 35.78
C THR A 111 3.34 18.10 34.29
N VAL A 112 3.69 19.18 33.61
CA VAL A 112 3.59 19.30 32.16
C VAL A 112 4.97 19.14 31.56
N VAL A 113 5.10 18.28 30.57
CA VAL A 113 6.34 18.05 29.81
C VAL A 113 6.06 18.17 28.31
N SER A 114 7.09 18.44 27.50
CA SER A 114 6.99 18.41 26.04
C SER A 114 8.07 17.51 25.46
N SER A 115 7.72 16.28 25.08
CA SER A 115 8.68 15.28 24.57
C SER A 115 8.97 15.38 23.07
N GLN A 116 8.99 16.58 22.48
CA GLN A 116 9.47 16.77 21.11
C GLN A 116 11.00 16.96 21.10
N GLY A 117 11.70 15.86 20.85
CA GLY A 117 13.06 15.81 20.28
C GLY A 117 14.19 16.52 21.03
N SER A 118 14.80 15.84 22.01
CA SER A 118 16.27 15.80 22.21
C SER A 118 16.68 14.94 23.39
N GLY A 119 17.64 14.03 23.15
CA GLY A 119 18.55 13.48 24.16
C GLY A 119 18.05 12.27 24.94
N ILE A 120 18.67 11.11 24.69
CA ILE A 120 18.67 9.96 25.60
C ILE A 120 19.36 10.37 26.92
N PRO A 121 18.77 10.05 28.08
CA PRO A 121 19.57 9.41 29.12
C PRO A 121 19.05 8.01 29.45
N SER A 122 20.02 7.12 29.56
CA SER A 122 19.94 5.75 30.03
C SER A 122 19.53 5.61 31.49
N SER A 123 18.85 4.49 31.77
CA SER A 123 18.74 3.74 33.04
C SER A 123 18.00 4.38 34.23
N GLY A 124 16.95 3.70 34.70
CA GLY A 124 16.40 3.92 36.04
C GLY A 124 15.03 3.29 36.34
N SER A 125 14.99 1.96 36.54
CA SER A 125 14.07 1.28 37.49
C SER A 125 12.54 1.33 37.27
N GLY A 126 12.07 0.90 36.11
CA GLY A 126 10.78 0.21 35.97
C GLY A 126 11.08 -1.11 35.26
N GLY A 127 10.68 -2.26 35.81
CA GLY A 127 11.26 -3.56 35.45
C GLY A 127 11.36 -3.80 33.93
N ASN A 128 12.50 -4.32 33.50
CA ASN A 128 12.82 -4.48 32.08
C ASN A 128 11.76 -5.36 31.40
N ILE A 129 11.11 -4.81 30.37
CA ILE A 129 10.33 -5.60 29.42
C ILE A 129 11.32 -6.20 28.42
N LYS A 130 11.32 -7.50 28.20
CA LYS A 130 12.00 -8.10 27.05
C LYS A 130 11.07 -8.05 25.84
N LEU A 131 11.59 -7.68 24.67
CA LEU A 131 10.82 -7.58 23.43
C LEU A 131 11.43 -8.54 22.42
N ASP A 132 10.77 -9.65 22.15
CA ASP A 132 11.23 -10.62 21.17
C ASP A 132 10.48 -10.41 19.85
N LEU A 133 11.22 -10.27 18.76
CA LEU A 133 10.64 -10.36 17.43
C LEU A 133 10.24 -11.81 17.19
N ILE A 134 8.96 -12.05 16.90
CA ILE A 134 8.40 -13.38 16.66
C ILE A 134 8.13 -13.53 15.17
N ASN A 135 8.46 -14.70 14.63
CA ASN A 135 7.95 -15.10 13.33
C ASN A 135 6.55 -15.70 13.55
N ALA A 136 5.52 -14.91 13.27
CA ALA A 136 4.10 -15.20 13.46
C ALA A 136 3.57 -16.37 12.62
N ARG A 137 4.36 -16.87 11.64
CA ARG A 137 4.03 -18.11 10.93
C ARG A 137 4.40 -19.36 11.72
N THR A 138 5.45 -19.26 12.53
CA THR A 138 6.08 -20.41 13.21
C THR A 138 5.97 -20.37 14.71
N ASP A 139 5.46 -19.25 15.26
CA ASP A 139 5.39 -18.95 16.69
C ASP A 139 6.74 -19.03 17.41
N LYS A 140 7.83 -18.82 16.67
CA LYS A 140 9.20 -18.87 17.19
C LYS A 140 9.81 -17.48 17.26
N ALA A 141 10.52 -17.23 18.35
CA ALA A 141 11.36 -16.05 18.49
C ALA A 141 12.48 -16.06 17.44
N VAL A 142 12.66 -14.92 16.79
CA VAL A 142 13.72 -14.67 15.81
C VAL A 142 14.94 -14.09 16.53
N PHE A 143 14.78 -12.93 17.19
CA PHE A 143 15.78 -12.31 18.05
C PHE A 143 15.14 -11.25 18.96
N GLU A 144 15.86 -10.80 19.99
CA GLU A 144 15.42 -9.72 20.88
C GLU A 144 15.63 -8.34 20.23
N LEU A 145 14.62 -7.47 20.32
CA LEU A 145 14.71 -6.06 19.96
C LEU A 145 15.40 -5.28 21.08
N THR A 146 16.51 -4.62 20.77
CA THR A 146 17.30 -3.82 21.72
C THR A 146 17.58 -2.42 21.15
N GLY A 147 17.66 -1.40 22.01
CA GLY A 147 18.08 -0.03 21.67
C GLY A 147 17.61 0.47 20.29
N SER A 148 18.50 0.37 19.29
CA SER A 148 18.18 0.50 17.87
C SER A 148 18.47 -0.81 17.14
N THR A 149 17.47 -1.43 16.52
CA THR A 149 17.56 -2.72 15.84
C THR A 149 17.11 -2.60 14.39
N THR A 150 17.87 -3.13 13.43
CA THR A 150 17.44 -3.20 12.03
C THR A 150 16.71 -4.51 11.79
N ILE A 151 15.43 -4.42 11.41
CA ILE A 151 14.64 -5.57 10.98
C ILE A 151 14.75 -5.63 9.46
N ASP A 152 15.60 -6.52 8.97
CA ASP A 152 15.66 -6.83 7.55
C ASP A 152 14.59 -7.86 7.22
N ILE A 153 13.40 -7.38 6.81
CA ILE A 153 12.24 -8.21 6.49
C ILE A 153 12.59 -9.24 5.40
N ALA A 154 13.58 -8.96 4.55
CA ALA A 154 14.06 -9.91 3.55
C ALA A 154 14.74 -11.15 4.18
N LYS A 155 15.32 -11.01 5.38
CA LYS A 155 16.00 -12.09 6.12
C LYS A 155 15.09 -12.80 7.11
N VAL A 156 14.21 -12.06 7.79
CA VAL A 156 13.41 -12.61 8.90
C VAL A 156 11.98 -13.00 8.49
N GLY A 157 11.54 -12.62 7.30
CA GLY A 157 10.18 -12.79 6.80
C GLY A 157 9.27 -11.61 7.12
N ASN A 158 8.09 -11.58 6.50
CA ASN A 158 7.12 -10.48 6.59
C ASN A 158 5.84 -10.86 7.37
N GLN A 159 5.84 -12.01 8.06
CA GLN A 159 4.81 -12.40 9.02
C GLN A 159 5.43 -12.32 10.40
N LEU A 160 5.56 -11.09 10.89
CA LEU A 160 6.23 -10.81 12.14
C LEU A 160 5.21 -10.50 13.22
N SER A 161 5.60 -10.64 14.47
CA SER A 161 4.92 -10.08 15.63
C SER A 161 6.00 -9.70 16.64
N VAL A 162 5.61 -9.09 17.75
CA VAL A 162 6.52 -8.79 18.87
C VAL A 162 5.84 -9.25 20.13
N GLU A 163 6.49 -10.17 20.84
CA GLU A 163 6.08 -10.59 22.18
C GLU A 163 6.77 -9.69 23.20
N ALA A 164 5.99 -9.08 24.09
CA ALA A 164 6.48 -8.42 25.28
C ALA A 164 6.46 -9.39 26.46
N ILE A 165 7.61 -9.55 27.10
CA ILE A 165 7.78 -10.32 28.33
C ILE A 165 8.06 -9.31 29.45
N PRO A 166 7.01 -8.80 30.13
CA PRO A 166 7.16 -7.80 31.17
C PRO A 166 7.49 -8.42 32.54
N PRO A 167 7.81 -7.61 33.57
CA PRO A 167 8.02 -8.09 34.93
C PRO A 167 6.82 -8.87 35.49
N ALA A 168 7.08 -9.82 36.39
CA ALA A 168 6.05 -10.62 37.05
C ALA A 168 5.00 -9.72 37.74
N GLY A 169 3.73 -10.09 37.60
CA GLY A 169 2.59 -9.30 38.11
C GLY A 169 2.00 -8.30 37.11
N SER A 170 2.57 -8.18 35.90
CA SER A 170 1.95 -7.43 34.80
C SER A 170 0.70 -8.14 34.28
N GLN A 171 -0.39 -7.40 34.09
CA GLN A 171 -1.68 -7.94 33.61
C GLN A 171 -2.11 -7.35 32.26
N SER A 172 -1.46 -6.27 31.78
CA SER A 172 -1.60 -5.82 30.40
C SER A 172 -0.36 -5.11 29.90
N VAL A 173 -0.19 -5.07 28.57
CA VAL A 173 0.86 -4.33 27.87
C VAL A 173 0.23 -3.48 26.76
N VAL A 174 0.59 -2.20 26.73
CA VAL A 174 0.26 -1.29 25.62
C VAL A 174 1.44 -1.23 24.67
N PHE A 175 1.19 -1.57 23.41
CA PHE A 175 2.13 -1.38 22.31
C PHE A 175 1.82 -0.08 21.57
N LYS A 176 2.84 0.75 21.38
CA LYS A 176 2.77 1.94 20.54
C LYS A 176 3.79 1.87 19.42
N LEU A 177 3.39 2.29 18.23
CA LEU A 177 4.28 2.49 17.09
C LEU A 177 4.25 3.97 16.72
N ASP A 178 5.41 4.61 16.65
CA ASP A 178 5.58 6.03 16.32
C ASP A 178 4.70 6.95 17.17
N GLY A 179 4.64 6.65 18.47
CA GLY A 179 3.86 7.40 19.46
C GLY A 179 2.36 7.09 19.47
N LYS A 180 1.82 6.37 18.47
CA LYS A 180 0.41 5.97 18.40
C LYS A 180 0.18 4.62 19.05
N THR A 181 -0.82 4.52 19.93
CA THR A 181 -1.25 3.23 20.49
C THR A 181 -1.75 2.32 19.38
N LEU A 182 -1.10 1.18 19.22
CA LEU A 182 -1.44 0.17 18.23
C LEU A 182 -2.32 -0.92 18.86
N ARG A 183 -1.99 -1.37 20.07
CA ARG A 183 -2.73 -2.41 20.78
C ARG A 183 -2.58 -2.29 22.29
N THR A 184 -3.65 -2.64 23.00
CA THR A 184 -3.60 -2.96 24.44
C THR A 184 -3.89 -4.45 24.59
N GLU A 185 -2.89 -5.23 24.97
CA GLU A 185 -3.02 -6.67 25.19
C GLU A 185 -3.18 -6.96 26.68
N SER A 186 -4.22 -7.71 27.05
CA SER A 186 -4.56 -7.99 28.46
C SER A 186 -4.58 -9.49 28.78
N ALA A 187 -4.22 -10.33 27.82
CA ALA A 187 -3.98 -11.76 28.03
C ALA A 187 -2.53 -12.09 27.67
N ALA A 188 -1.86 -12.91 28.48
CA ALA A 188 -0.53 -13.40 28.16
C ALA A 188 -0.65 -14.61 27.20
N PRO A 189 0.24 -14.75 26.20
CA PRO A 189 1.41 -13.91 25.89
C PRO A 189 1.04 -12.52 25.34
N PHE A 190 1.71 -11.46 25.82
CA PHE A 190 1.40 -10.12 25.38
C PHE A 190 2.02 -9.83 24.02
N ALA A 191 1.23 -9.86 22.96
CA ALA A 191 1.70 -9.71 21.58
C ALA A 191 1.15 -8.46 20.90
N ILE A 192 1.99 -7.79 20.11
CA ILE A 192 1.62 -6.56 19.39
C ILE A 192 0.53 -6.78 18.33
N GLY A 193 0.49 -7.94 17.68
CA GLY A 193 -0.59 -8.38 16.79
C GLY A 193 -1.71 -9.11 17.52
N GLY A 194 -1.50 -9.50 18.78
CA GLY A 194 -2.34 -10.42 19.54
C GLY A 194 -2.00 -11.89 19.34
N ASP A 195 -2.70 -12.74 20.07
CA ASP A 195 -2.64 -14.19 19.96
C ASP A 195 -4.00 -14.85 20.29
N ASN A 196 -4.11 -16.17 20.10
CA ASN A 196 -5.35 -16.93 20.37
C ASN A 196 -5.44 -17.57 21.77
N GLY A 197 -4.54 -17.22 22.69
CA GLY A 197 -4.42 -17.81 24.04
C GLY A 197 -3.62 -19.11 24.10
N ARG A 198 -3.06 -19.59 22.98
CA ARG A 198 -2.20 -20.79 22.89
C ARG A 198 -0.80 -20.50 22.32
N ARG A 199 -0.37 -19.22 22.35
CA ARG A 199 0.88 -18.72 21.75
C ARG A 199 0.96 -18.90 20.22
N ASP A 200 -0.17 -18.80 19.55
CA ASP A 200 -0.27 -18.65 18.08
C ASP A 200 -0.42 -17.14 17.78
N PHE A 201 0.67 -16.53 17.33
CA PHE A 201 0.82 -15.08 17.27
C PHE A 201 0.24 -14.53 15.97
N TYR A 202 -0.66 -13.56 16.07
CA TYR A 202 -1.15 -12.86 14.89
C TYR A 202 -0.07 -11.94 14.31
N SER A 203 0.00 -11.92 12.97
CA SER A 203 0.97 -11.11 12.25
C SER A 203 0.66 -9.62 12.39
N TRP A 204 1.68 -8.86 12.77
CA TRP A 204 1.80 -7.42 12.66
C TRP A 204 3.14 -7.10 12.00
N THR A 205 3.07 -6.50 10.80
CA THR A 205 4.28 -6.15 10.05
C THR A 205 4.36 -4.63 9.92
N PRO A 206 5.34 -3.97 10.58
CA PRO A 206 5.51 -2.53 10.46
C PRO A 206 5.90 -2.13 9.02
N SER A 207 5.52 -0.92 8.60
CA SER A 207 5.91 -0.41 7.28
C SER A 207 7.43 -0.27 7.16
N GLY A 208 7.94 -0.13 5.93
CA GLY A 208 9.36 0.15 5.73
C GLY A 208 9.74 1.55 6.23
N GLY A 209 10.91 1.66 6.85
CA GLY A 209 11.42 2.90 7.42
C GLY A 209 11.80 2.75 8.90
N GLN A 210 12.23 3.86 9.49
CA GLN A 210 12.55 3.91 10.92
C GLN A 210 11.28 4.14 11.73
N HIS A 211 11.05 3.28 12.71
CA HIS A 211 9.92 3.36 13.63
C HIS A 211 10.38 3.34 15.08
N THR A 212 9.61 3.95 15.96
CA THR A 212 9.78 3.80 17.42
C THR A 212 8.71 2.88 17.95
N LEU A 213 9.11 1.72 18.47
CA LEU A 213 8.23 0.76 19.12
C LEU A 213 8.37 0.90 20.65
N GLU A 214 7.26 1.21 21.31
CA GLU A 214 7.17 1.31 22.77
C GLU A 214 6.23 0.23 23.31
N ALA A 215 6.66 -0.52 24.33
CA ALA A 215 5.81 -1.39 25.14
C ALA A 215 5.75 -0.86 26.57
N ILE A 216 4.53 -0.76 27.12
CA ILE A 216 4.28 -0.26 28.48
C ILE A 216 3.44 -1.29 29.22
N ALA A 217 3.99 -1.90 30.28
CA ALA A 217 3.32 -2.90 31.08
C ALA A 217 2.63 -2.29 32.29
N TYR A 218 1.43 -2.77 32.59
CA TYR A 218 0.58 -2.29 33.68
C TYR A 218 0.23 -3.42 34.64
N GLY A 219 0.11 -3.08 35.93
CA GLY A 219 -0.24 -4.03 36.99
C GLY A 219 -1.70 -4.52 36.98
N LYS A 220 -2.57 -3.98 36.13
CA LYS A 220 -3.95 -4.46 35.90
C LYS A 220 -4.25 -4.59 34.40
N ILE A 221 -5.31 -5.32 34.06
CA ILE A 221 -5.80 -5.47 32.68
C ILE A 221 -6.19 -4.12 32.06
N ASN A 222 -6.28 -4.05 30.73
CA ASN A 222 -6.74 -2.89 29.95
C ASN A 222 -5.95 -1.59 30.20
N ALA A 223 -4.63 -1.69 30.38
CA ALA A 223 -3.73 -0.57 30.65
C ALA A 223 -4.07 0.21 31.92
N GLN A 224 -4.63 -0.46 32.93
CA GLN A 224 -5.02 0.15 34.20
C GLN A 224 -4.01 -0.12 35.32
N GLY A 225 -4.04 0.70 36.36
CA GLY A 225 -3.12 0.58 37.50
C GLY A 225 -1.75 1.19 37.24
N VAL A 226 -0.77 0.87 38.09
CA VAL A 226 0.59 1.43 37.96
C VAL A 226 1.32 0.80 36.78
N ILE A 227 2.13 1.61 36.09
CA ILE A 227 3.09 1.12 35.11
C ILE A 227 4.17 0.37 35.88
N VAL A 228 4.37 -0.90 35.53
CA VAL A 228 5.32 -1.81 36.19
C VAL A 228 6.54 -2.11 35.32
N GLY A 229 6.50 -1.77 34.03
CA GLY A 229 7.63 -1.86 33.10
C GLY A 229 7.41 -1.02 31.86
N ARG A 230 8.49 -0.58 31.23
CA ARG A 230 8.46 0.16 29.96
C ARG A 230 9.72 -0.13 29.16
N LYS A 231 9.60 -0.34 27.85
CA LYS A 231 10.74 -0.43 26.92
C LYS A 231 10.39 0.28 25.63
N SER A 232 11.30 1.14 25.16
CA SER A 232 11.23 1.76 23.85
C SER A 232 12.43 1.33 23.03
N VAL A 233 12.21 0.94 21.79
CA VAL A 233 13.25 0.57 20.83
C VAL A 233 13.02 1.27 19.51
N THR A 234 14.09 1.68 18.85
CA THR A 234 14.05 2.09 17.45
C THR A 234 14.16 0.85 16.58
N VAL A 235 13.19 0.61 15.69
CA VAL A 235 13.25 -0.46 14.70
C VAL A 235 13.37 0.15 13.31
N ASN A 236 14.51 -0.07 12.66
CA ASN A 236 14.69 0.32 11.28
C ASN A 236 14.29 -0.86 10.39
N VAL A 237 13.12 -0.76 9.78
CA VAL A 237 12.53 -1.81 8.97
C VAL A 237 13.01 -1.62 7.54
N VAL A 238 13.90 -2.51 7.11
CA VAL A 238 14.51 -2.47 5.79
C VAL A 238 14.17 -3.74 5.02
N ASN A 239 14.39 -3.68 3.72
CA ASN A 239 14.11 -4.77 2.80
C ASN A 239 15.31 -4.95 1.88
N GLY A 240 16.47 -5.34 2.44
CA GLY A 240 17.80 -5.21 1.81
C GLY A 240 18.40 -3.81 1.97
N GLY A 241 19.72 -3.70 2.23
CA GLY A 241 20.32 -2.59 3.00
C GLY A 241 20.96 -1.38 2.28
N VAL A 242 20.89 -0.25 3.01
CA VAL A 242 21.79 0.91 3.22
C VAL A 242 22.25 1.85 2.08
N THR A 243 22.09 3.13 2.41
CA THR A 243 22.29 4.43 1.75
C THR A 243 23.71 4.75 1.23
N SER A 244 23.80 5.32 0.02
CA SER A 244 24.92 6.17 -0.44
C SER A 244 24.51 7.66 -0.43
N PRO A 245 25.48 8.62 -0.35
CA PRO A 245 25.21 10.05 -0.25
C PRO A 245 24.62 10.64 -1.55
N PRO A 246 24.03 11.85 -1.53
CA PRO A 246 23.33 12.42 -2.68
C PRO A 246 24.27 12.57 -3.88
N ALA A 247 23.87 12.01 -5.03
CA ALA A 247 24.59 12.15 -6.29
C ALA A 247 24.57 13.62 -6.76
N SER A 248 25.75 14.10 -7.17
CA SER A 248 25.92 15.37 -7.89
C SER A 248 25.10 15.35 -9.21
N PRO A 249 24.64 16.51 -9.70
CA PRO A 249 23.82 16.57 -10.90
C PRO A 249 24.59 16.08 -12.14
N PRO A 250 23.93 15.39 -13.09
CA PRO A 250 24.57 14.87 -14.29
C PRO A 250 24.99 16.00 -15.25
N PRO A 251 26.05 15.82 -16.05
CA PRO A 251 26.44 16.79 -17.08
C PRO A 251 25.41 16.82 -18.22
N PRO A 252 25.24 17.97 -18.90
CA PRO A 252 24.23 18.12 -19.95
C PRO A 252 24.58 17.30 -21.19
N ILE A 253 23.63 16.49 -21.67
CA ILE A 253 23.71 15.77 -22.95
C ILE A 253 23.13 16.68 -24.04
N THR A 254 23.97 17.11 -24.97
CA THR A 254 23.58 17.79 -26.22
C THR A 254 23.55 16.77 -27.35
N GLY A 255 22.39 16.59 -27.99
CA GLY A 255 22.28 15.79 -29.21
C GLY A 255 20.83 15.70 -29.69
N ASN A 256 20.53 16.42 -30.77
CA ASN A 256 19.29 16.35 -31.56
C ASN A 256 19.03 14.94 -32.08
N GLU A 257 17.76 14.57 -32.25
CA GLU A 257 17.22 14.13 -33.55
C GLU A 257 15.67 14.04 -33.55
N ASP A 258 15.10 14.52 -34.65
CA ASP A 258 13.69 14.49 -35.08
C ASP A 258 13.29 13.10 -35.62
N ASP A 259 12.00 12.69 -35.49
CA ASP A 259 11.09 12.39 -36.63
C ASP A 259 9.66 11.92 -36.21
N ASN A 260 8.67 12.77 -36.52
CA ASN A 260 7.24 12.61 -36.92
C ASN A 260 6.18 11.72 -36.19
N THR A 261 5.56 12.32 -35.15
CA THR A 261 4.14 12.74 -34.90
C THR A 261 2.88 11.90 -35.33
N PRO A 262 1.71 12.06 -34.63
CA PRO A 262 0.94 13.32 -34.59
C PRO A 262 1.06 14.13 -33.30
N SER A 263 1.25 15.45 -33.45
CA SER A 263 1.45 16.48 -32.43
C SER A 263 0.10 17.03 -31.92
N PRO A 264 0.06 17.62 -30.72
CA PRO A 264 0.05 19.08 -30.67
C PRO A 264 1.07 19.67 -29.68
N GLY A 265 1.91 20.58 -30.18
CA GLY A 265 2.79 21.48 -29.40
C GLY A 265 4.24 21.49 -29.88
N GLY A 266 4.66 22.57 -30.55
CA GLY A 266 5.98 22.76 -31.17
C GLY A 266 7.18 22.87 -30.20
N PRO A 267 8.39 23.16 -30.72
CA PRO A 267 9.64 23.03 -29.97
C PRO A 267 9.75 24.13 -28.91
N LEU A 268 9.85 23.77 -27.64
CA LEU A 268 10.04 24.71 -26.53
C LEU A 268 11.42 24.55 -25.91
N ASN A 269 12.32 25.44 -26.30
CA ASN A 269 13.59 25.73 -25.64
C ASN A 269 13.35 26.05 -24.15
N GLY A 270 13.91 25.26 -23.21
CA GLY A 270 14.14 25.69 -21.82
C GLY A 270 12.94 25.91 -20.88
N ASN A 271 11.70 25.62 -21.29
CA ASN A 271 10.51 25.84 -20.45
C ASN A 271 10.40 24.81 -19.31
N SER A 272 9.87 25.24 -18.16
CA SER A 272 9.47 24.35 -17.05
C SER A 272 8.36 23.38 -17.51
N PRO A 273 8.17 22.22 -16.86
CA PRO A 273 7.04 21.34 -17.18
C PRO A 273 5.71 22.08 -17.00
N GLN A 274 4.67 21.66 -17.73
CA GLN A 274 3.29 22.12 -17.57
C GLN A 274 2.42 20.96 -17.07
N ALA A 275 2.12 20.95 -15.77
CA ALA A 275 1.22 19.99 -15.18
C ALA A 275 -0.20 20.20 -15.69
N VAL A 276 -0.82 19.12 -16.18
CA VAL A 276 -2.24 19.08 -16.57
C VAL A 276 -2.90 17.97 -15.78
N LEU A 277 -3.92 18.33 -15.01
CA LEU A 277 -4.73 17.40 -14.23
C LEU A 277 -6.08 17.20 -14.94
N LYS A 278 -6.41 15.95 -15.24
CA LYS A 278 -7.74 15.57 -15.76
C LYS A 278 -8.46 14.68 -14.75
N LEU A 279 -9.71 15.02 -14.48
CA LEU A 279 -10.63 14.20 -13.69
C LEU A 279 -11.41 13.26 -14.61
N VAL A 280 -11.61 12.02 -14.18
CA VAL A 280 -12.55 11.09 -14.81
C VAL A 280 -13.94 11.31 -14.20
N GLY A 281 -14.92 11.67 -15.02
CA GLY A 281 -16.28 11.97 -14.56
C GLY A 281 -16.40 13.33 -13.87
N GLY A 282 -17.35 13.44 -12.93
CA GLY A 282 -17.70 14.71 -12.29
C GLY A 282 -16.98 14.94 -10.94
N ALA A 283 -16.72 16.21 -10.62
CA ALA A 283 -16.04 16.65 -9.40
C ALA A 283 -16.95 16.73 -8.15
N SER A 284 -18.13 16.10 -8.19
CA SER A 284 -19.08 16.12 -7.09
C SER A 284 -19.83 14.80 -6.96
N GLY A 285 -20.18 14.44 -5.73
CA GLY A 285 -20.85 13.20 -5.38
C GLY A 285 -21.16 13.12 -3.89
N VAL A 286 -21.49 11.92 -3.41
CA VAL A 286 -21.76 11.63 -1.99
C VAL A 286 -20.68 10.74 -1.39
N ALA A 287 -20.54 10.74 -0.07
CA ALA A 287 -19.57 9.92 0.68
C ALA A 287 -19.46 8.46 0.18
N GLY A 288 -18.22 7.97 0.13
CA GLY A 288 -17.83 6.77 -0.62
C GLY A 288 -17.66 7.08 -2.11
N MET A 289 -17.22 8.29 -2.47
CA MET A 289 -17.06 8.72 -3.87
C MET A 289 -15.71 8.26 -4.42
N PRO A 290 -15.66 7.34 -5.40
CA PRO A 290 -14.43 7.04 -6.11
C PRO A 290 -14.08 8.17 -7.10
N VAL A 291 -12.81 8.56 -7.10
CA VAL A 291 -12.24 9.59 -7.98
C VAL A 291 -10.98 9.03 -8.63
N VAL A 292 -10.93 9.07 -9.95
CA VAL A 292 -9.71 8.77 -10.72
C VAL A 292 -9.28 10.01 -11.50
N VAL A 293 -7.98 10.27 -11.49
CA VAL A 293 -7.34 11.40 -12.18
C VAL A 293 -6.19 10.91 -13.04
N ASN A 294 -5.90 11.63 -14.13
CA ASN A 294 -4.74 11.37 -14.97
C ASN A 294 -4.02 12.66 -15.38
N ALA A 295 -2.76 12.49 -15.82
CA ALA A 295 -1.82 13.54 -16.14
C ALA A 295 -1.18 13.40 -17.53
N VAL A 296 -1.75 12.54 -18.41
CA VAL A 296 -1.14 12.21 -19.71
C VAL A 296 -1.03 13.41 -20.66
N ASP A 297 -1.84 14.45 -20.45
CA ASP A 297 -1.78 15.71 -21.18
C ASP A 297 -0.72 16.70 -20.66
N SER A 298 0.02 16.34 -19.61
CA SER A 298 1.09 17.20 -19.09
C SER A 298 2.23 17.29 -20.09
N ILE A 299 2.75 18.51 -20.30
CA ILE A 299 3.88 18.74 -21.21
C ILE A 299 5.17 18.74 -20.40
N VAL A 300 6.14 17.92 -20.80
CA VAL A 300 7.46 17.86 -20.17
C VAL A 300 8.54 18.05 -21.24
N PRO A 301 9.61 18.85 -20.99
CA PRO A 301 10.59 19.21 -22.02
C PRO A 301 11.43 18.05 -22.57
N ASN A 302 11.61 16.98 -21.78
CA ASN A 302 12.42 15.83 -22.15
C ASN A 302 11.52 14.67 -22.62
N SER A 303 11.10 13.82 -21.67
CA SER A 303 10.18 12.71 -21.92
C SER A 303 9.38 12.41 -20.65
N PRO A 304 8.10 12.01 -20.78
CA PRO A 304 7.28 11.56 -19.66
C PRO A 304 7.89 10.40 -18.86
N LEU A 305 8.78 9.59 -19.44
CA LEU A 305 9.43 8.47 -18.74
C LEU A 305 10.41 8.92 -17.64
N PHE A 306 11.00 10.10 -17.80
CA PHE A 306 12.00 10.64 -16.87
C PHE A 306 11.40 11.64 -15.89
N ALA A 307 10.17 12.08 -16.12
CA ALA A 307 9.47 12.98 -15.20
C ALA A 307 8.90 12.22 -14.00
N LYS A 308 8.75 12.93 -12.89
CA LYS A 308 8.08 12.48 -11.67
C LYS A 308 6.70 13.12 -11.58
N TYR A 309 5.69 12.29 -11.39
CA TYR A 309 4.30 12.72 -11.20
C TYR A 309 3.89 12.35 -9.77
N GLN A 310 3.48 13.33 -8.98
CA GLN A 310 3.06 13.15 -7.59
C GLN A 310 1.66 13.72 -7.37
N TRP A 311 0.76 12.87 -6.92
CA TRP A 311 -0.61 13.21 -6.55
C TRP A 311 -0.72 13.41 -5.04
N ASP A 312 -1.53 14.37 -4.63
CA ASP A 312 -1.99 14.61 -3.26
C ASP A 312 -3.49 14.85 -3.32
N PHE A 313 -4.31 13.99 -2.71
CA PHE A 313 -5.77 14.04 -2.82
C PHE A 313 -6.41 15.03 -1.83
N GLY A 314 -5.62 15.64 -0.95
CA GLY A 314 -6.08 16.60 0.04
C GLY A 314 -6.94 15.99 1.15
N ASP A 315 -6.96 14.67 1.27
CA ASP A 315 -7.67 13.91 2.30
C ASP A 315 -6.67 13.30 3.30
N PRO A 316 -6.34 14.00 4.40
CA PRO A 316 -5.35 13.53 5.37
C PRO A 316 -5.81 12.28 6.15
N THR A 317 -7.10 11.93 6.09
CA THR A 317 -7.67 10.77 6.79
C THR A 317 -7.69 9.51 5.92
N GLY A 318 -7.67 9.68 4.60
CA GLY A 318 -7.75 8.58 3.64
C GLY A 318 -6.43 7.83 3.47
N GLY A 319 -6.54 6.51 3.29
CA GLY A 319 -5.45 5.69 2.77
C GLY A 319 -5.06 6.14 1.35
N TYR A 320 -3.81 5.93 0.95
CA TYR A 320 -3.31 6.31 -0.39
C TYR A 320 -3.50 7.79 -0.79
N ASN A 321 -3.55 8.72 0.18
CA ASN A 321 -3.67 10.16 -0.11
C ASN A 321 -2.54 10.73 -1.00
N ARG A 322 -1.40 10.03 -1.11
CA ARG A 322 -0.30 10.41 -2.00
C ARG A 322 0.12 9.23 -2.88
N LEU A 323 0.11 9.43 -4.19
CA LEU A 323 0.40 8.38 -5.18
C LEU A 323 1.31 8.89 -6.30
N PRO A 324 2.15 8.02 -6.90
CA PRO A 324 2.94 8.36 -8.08
C PRO A 324 2.20 8.06 -9.38
N GLY A 325 2.80 8.48 -10.50
CA GLY A 325 2.47 8.00 -11.83
C GLY A 325 1.48 8.86 -12.61
N TRP A 326 1.22 8.49 -13.87
CA TRP A 326 0.38 9.29 -14.77
C TRP A 326 -1.12 9.19 -14.45
N THR A 327 -1.53 8.18 -13.70
CA THR A 327 -2.91 7.96 -13.27
C THR A 327 -2.89 7.67 -11.78
N ALA A 328 -3.88 8.15 -11.04
CA ALA A 328 -4.06 7.83 -9.63
C ALA A 328 -5.54 7.88 -9.27
N GLY A 329 -5.91 7.29 -8.13
CA GLY A 329 -7.29 7.30 -7.66
C GLY A 329 -7.38 7.31 -6.14
N HIS A 330 -8.49 7.81 -5.65
CA HIS A 330 -8.82 7.93 -4.23
C HIS A 330 -10.31 7.74 -4.02
N ILE A 331 -10.69 7.25 -2.84
CA ILE A 331 -12.10 7.08 -2.45
C ILE A 331 -12.35 8.01 -1.26
N TYR A 332 -13.20 9.02 -1.45
CA TYR A 332 -13.55 9.97 -0.40
C TYR A 332 -14.72 9.44 0.43
N ASP A 333 -14.42 8.89 1.60
CA ASP A 333 -15.40 8.29 2.50
C ASP A 333 -16.18 9.28 3.35
N ASN A 334 -15.63 10.48 3.53
CA ASN A 334 -16.21 11.50 4.39
C ASN A 334 -16.73 12.68 3.55
N PRO A 335 -17.83 13.34 3.97
CA PRO A 335 -18.24 14.59 3.36
C PRO A 335 -17.20 15.69 3.59
N GLY A 336 -17.01 16.53 2.58
CA GLY A 336 -16.02 17.61 2.63
C GLY A 336 -15.70 18.17 1.25
N THR A 337 -14.92 19.25 1.25
CA THR A 337 -14.30 19.79 0.04
C THR A 337 -12.82 19.50 0.08
N TYR A 338 -12.33 18.79 -0.93
CA TYR A 338 -10.95 18.34 -1.04
C TYR A 338 -10.28 18.99 -2.24
N THR A 339 -8.99 19.33 -2.10
CA THR A 339 -8.19 19.86 -3.22
C THR A 339 -7.20 18.81 -3.66
N VAL A 340 -7.46 18.18 -4.81
CA VAL A 340 -6.50 17.31 -5.48
C VAL A 340 -5.41 18.17 -6.09
N ARG A 341 -4.15 17.80 -5.89
CA ARG A 341 -2.98 18.47 -6.44
C ARG A 341 -2.08 17.47 -7.16
N LEU A 342 -1.75 17.80 -8.40
CA LEU A 342 -0.68 17.16 -9.18
C LEU A 342 0.57 18.04 -9.11
N THR A 343 1.72 17.43 -8.84
CA THR A 343 3.04 18.04 -9.03
C THR A 343 3.81 17.23 -10.07
N VAL A 344 4.24 17.88 -11.15
CA VAL A 344 5.08 17.28 -12.20
C VAL A 344 6.47 17.89 -12.09
N THR A 345 7.49 17.04 -11.95
CA THR A 345 8.90 17.44 -11.92
C THR A 345 9.62 16.81 -13.10
N ASP A 346 10.30 17.60 -13.92
CA ASP A 346 11.09 17.10 -15.04
C ASP A 346 12.44 16.49 -14.59
N ALA A 347 13.19 15.92 -15.52
CA ALA A 347 14.48 15.29 -15.22
C ALA A 347 15.57 16.29 -14.76
N ASN A 348 15.36 17.59 -15.00
CA ASN A 348 16.26 18.66 -14.57
C ASN A 348 15.86 19.23 -13.20
N GLY A 349 14.82 18.68 -12.57
CA GLY A 349 14.33 19.10 -11.25
C GLY A 349 13.40 20.31 -11.27
N LYS A 350 13.00 20.83 -12.44
CA LYS A 350 11.99 21.90 -12.51
C LYS A 350 10.61 21.31 -12.29
N SER A 351 9.74 22.03 -11.59
CA SER A 351 8.39 21.54 -11.25
C SER A 351 7.29 22.52 -11.63
N SER A 352 6.09 21.99 -11.87
CA SER A 352 4.83 22.74 -11.91
C SER A 352 3.70 21.96 -11.26
N THR A 353 2.61 22.66 -10.94
CA THR A 353 1.47 22.10 -10.23
C THR A 353 0.14 22.40 -10.93
N ALA A 354 -0.81 21.49 -10.77
CA ALA A 354 -2.20 21.68 -11.17
C ALA A 354 -3.13 21.22 -10.04
N THR A 355 -4.29 21.86 -9.87
CA THR A 355 -5.22 21.56 -8.77
C THR A 355 -6.66 21.42 -9.26
N GLN A 356 -7.43 20.56 -8.60
CA GLN A 356 -8.87 20.38 -8.83
C GLN A 356 -9.60 20.22 -7.49
N SER A 357 -10.69 20.97 -7.32
CA SER A 357 -11.57 20.82 -6.15
C SER A 357 -12.55 19.67 -6.36
N ILE A 358 -12.76 18.84 -5.33
CA ILE A 358 -13.74 17.75 -5.28
C ILE A 358 -14.71 18.03 -4.12
N ASN A 359 -16.01 17.95 -4.37
CA ASN A 359 -17.05 18.20 -3.38
C ASN A 359 -17.82 16.92 -3.04
N VAL A 360 -17.75 16.49 -1.80
CA VAL A 360 -18.37 15.26 -1.31
C VAL A 360 -19.45 15.62 -0.31
N ALA A 361 -20.69 15.32 -0.64
CA ALA A 361 -21.85 15.52 0.22
C ALA A 361 -22.06 14.32 1.17
N ALA A 362 -22.94 14.49 2.16
CA ALA A 362 -23.41 13.39 2.99
C ALA A 362 -24.05 12.27 2.13
N ASP A 363 -23.92 11.02 2.57
CA ASP A 363 -24.56 9.87 1.92
C ASP A 363 -26.08 9.94 2.07
N THR A 364 -26.78 10.27 0.98
CA THR A 364 -28.24 10.34 0.92
C THR A 364 -28.88 9.14 0.23
N ARG A 365 -28.10 8.08 -0.07
CA ARG A 365 -28.64 6.88 -0.73
C ARG A 365 -29.69 6.21 0.15
N ARG A 366 -30.71 5.61 -0.48
CA ARG A 366 -31.66 4.75 0.24
C ARG A 366 -30.91 3.50 0.72
N THR A 367 -30.84 3.29 2.04
CA THR A 367 -30.24 2.07 2.60
C THR A 367 -31.23 0.91 2.61
N VAL A 368 -30.78 -0.23 2.11
CA VAL A 368 -31.48 -1.52 2.07
C VAL A 368 -30.67 -2.54 2.87
N TYR A 369 -31.25 -3.05 3.96
CA TYR A 369 -30.61 -4.02 4.85
C TYR A 369 -31.01 -5.45 4.50
N VAL A 370 -30.02 -6.34 4.46
CA VAL A 370 -30.18 -7.77 4.18
C VAL A 370 -29.69 -8.59 5.37
N ASP A 371 -30.55 -9.44 5.93
CA ASP A 371 -30.26 -10.33 7.06
C ASP A 371 -30.87 -11.71 6.78
N ALA A 372 -30.02 -12.71 6.57
CA ALA A 372 -30.47 -14.07 6.24
C ALA A 372 -31.22 -14.74 7.39
N ALA A 373 -30.93 -14.36 8.63
CA ALA A 373 -31.48 -15.01 9.82
C ALA A 373 -32.81 -14.38 10.28
N SER A 374 -32.92 -13.05 10.22
CA SER A 374 -34.09 -12.33 10.73
C SER A 374 -34.98 -11.70 9.64
N GLY A 375 -34.52 -11.68 8.39
CA GLY A 375 -35.21 -11.00 7.30
C GLY A 375 -36.40 -11.76 6.70
N SER A 376 -37.16 -11.05 5.86
CA SER A 376 -38.22 -11.60 5.02
C SER A 376 -38.23 -10.90 3.67
N ASP A 377 -38.46 -11.61 2.57
CA ASP A 377 -38.45 -11.01 1.23
C ASP A 377 -39.68 -10.16 0.92
N ASN A 378 -40.70 -10.24 1.79
CA ASN A 378 -41.84 -9.32 1.82
C ASN A 378 -41.51 -7.99 2.52
N ASN A 379 -40.35 -7.88 3.18
CA ASN A 379 -39.99 -6.68 3.91
C ASN A 379 -39.51 -5.55 2.99
N PRO A 380 -39.64 -4.28 3.41
CA PRO A 380 -39.20 -3.12 2.63
C PRO A 380 -37.67 -2.89 2.65
N GLY A 381 -36.90 -3.69 3.40
CA GLY A 381 -35.44 -3.59 3.50
C GLY A 381 -34.95 -2.53 4.48
N THR A 382 -35.72 -2.20 5.52
CA THR A 382 -35.27 -1.28 6.58
C THR A 382 -34.48 -2.04 7.66
N ILE A 383 -33.77 -1.34 8.55
CA ILE A 383 -32.99 -2.00 9.61
C ILE A 383 -33.86 -2.82 10.58
N THR A 384 -35.12 -2.43 10.79
CA THR A 384 -36.10 -3.14 11.62
C THR A 384 -36.93 -4.16 10.85
N ALA A 385 -36.89 -4.13 9.51
CA ALA A 385 -37.55 -5.09 8.63
C ALA A 385 -36.62 -5.38 7.43
N PRO A 386 -35.55 -6.17 7.63
CA PRO A 386 -34.56 -6.44 6.60
C PRO A 386 -35.06 -7.47 5.57
N ILE A 387 -34.51 -7.43 4.36
CA ILE A 387 -34.72 -8.44 3.32
C ILE A 387 -33.96 -9.72 3.71
N ARG A 388 -34.45 -10.90 3.31
CA ARG A 388 -33.81 -12.18 3.65
C ARG A 388 -32.79 -12.61 2.61
N SER A 389 -33.16 -12.62 1.34
CA SER A 389 -32.40 -13.25 0.27
C SER A 389 -31.57 -12.26 -0.55
N PHE A 390 -30.51 -12.78 -1.17
CA PHE A 390 -29.70 -12.04 -2.15
C PHE A 390 -30.51 -11.71 -3.40
N ASP A 391 -31.33 -12.65 -3.87
CA ASP A 391 -32.15 -12.48 -5.06
C ASP A 391 -33.10 -11.29 -4.89
N ARG A 392 -33.79 -11.21 -3.73
CA ARG A 392 -34.66 -10.07 -3.44
C ARG A 392 -33.88 -8.77 -3.23
N ALA A 393 -32.69 -8.82 -2.63
CA ALA A 393 -31.85 -7.64 -2.49
C ALA A 393 -31.42 -7.09 -3.86
N SER A 394 -31.19 -7.96 -4.84
CA SER A 394 -30.77 -7.58 -6.20
C SER A 394 -31.81 -6.73 -6.94
N ASP A 395 -33.10 -6.89 -6.65
CA ASP A 395 -34.18 -6.05 -7.21
C ASP A 395 -34.03 -4.56 -6.83
N PHE A 396 -33.26 -4.25 -5.79
CA PHE A 396 -33.04 -2.89 -5.31
C PHE A 396 -31.79 -2.21 -5.90
N ALA A 397 -31.01 -2.91 -6.73
CA ALA A 397 -29.76 -2.42 -7.34
C ALA A 397 -30.00 -1.36 -8.43
N THR A 398 -30.68 -0.27 -8.05
CA THR A 398 -31.12 0.86 -8.88
C THR A 398 -30.47 2.14 -8.39
N ASN A 399 -30.73 3.27 -9.06
CA ASN A 399 -30.10 4.56 -8.76
C ASN A 399 -30.20 4.97 -7.27
N ASN A 400 -29.10 5.49 -6.73
CA ASN A 400 -29.02 6.08 -5.39
C ASN A 400 -29.42 5.11 -4.25
N VAL A 401 -28.95 3.87 -4.31
CA VAL A 401 -29.23 2.83 -3.30
C VAL A 401 -27.95 2.33 -2.65
N LYS A 402 -28.06 1.99 -1.36
CA LYS A 402 -27.02 1.35 -0.56
C LYS A 402 -27.53 0.00 -0.04
N ILE A 403 -27.06 -1.11 -0.60
CA ILE A 403 -27.44 -2.47 -0.20
C ILE A 403 -26.40 -3.00 0.78
N LEU A 404 -26.82 -3.33 2.00
CA LEU A 404 -25.93 -3.76 3.08
C LEU A 404 -26.29 -5.16 3.56
N PHE A 405 -25.34 -6.09 3.42
CA PHE A 405 -25.43 -7.45 3.93
C PHE A 405 -24.88 -7.52 5.35
N LYS A 406 -25.55 -8.27 6.23
CA LYS A 406 -25.12 -8.39 7.63
C LYS A 406 -23.83 -9.20 7.73
N ARG A 407 -22.85 -8.65 8.45
CA ARG A 407 -21.58 -9.33 8.74
C ARG A 407 -21.80 -10.66 9.48
N GLY A 408 -20.93 -11.63 9.21
CA GLY A 408 -20.97 -12.98 9.77
C GLY A 408 -22.03 -13.91 9.17
N GLN A 409 -22.75 -13.49 8.12
CA GLN A 409 -23.76 -14.29 7.44
C GLN A 409 -23.38 -14.59 5.99
N SER A 410 -24.09 -15.55 5.38
CA SER A 410 -23.83 -16.04 4.03
C SER A 410 -25.11 -16.12 3.21
N TRP A 411 -25.01 -15.86 1.90
CA TRP A 411 -26.10 -15.93 0.94
C TRP A 411 -25.67 -16.70 -0.31
N ASN A 412 -26.53 -17.58 -0.82
CA ASN A 412 -26.36 -18.16 -2.14
C ASN A 412 -26.81 -17.15 -3.21
N THR A 413 -26.03 -17.00 -4.27
CA THR A 413 -26.38 -16.17 -5.43
C THR A 413 -26.94 -17.06 -6.55
N ASN A 414 -28.25 -17.30 -6.52
CA ASN A 414 -28.91 -18.09 -7.57
C ASN A 414 -28.96 -17.31 -8.89
N TYR A 415 -29.06 -15.99 -8.79
CA TYR A 415 -28.91 -15.03 -9.87
C TYR A 415 -27.75 -14.07 -9.55
N TRP A 416 -27.26 -13.37 -10.58
CA TRP A 416 -26.33 -12.26 -10.36
C TRP A 416 -27.10 -10.99 -10.05
N MET A 417 -26.55 -10.12 -9.21
CA MET A 417 -27.05 -8.76 -9.04
C MET A 417 -26.64 -7.92 -10.25
N SER A 418 -27.62 -7.40 -10.99
CA SER A 418 -27.38 -6.50 -12.13
C SER A 418 -27.43 -5.05 -11.69
N ILE A 419 -26.29 -4.37 -11.75
CA ILE A 419 -26.16 -2.93 -11.45
C ILE A 419 -26.11 -2.17 -12.77
N THR A 420 -27.24 -1.59 -13.15
CA THR A 420 -27.35 -0.71 -14.33
C THR A 420 -27.54 0.76 -13.94
N GLY A 421 -27.83 1.03 -12.67
CA GLY A 421 -28.07 2.38 -12.16
C GLY A 421 -26.81 3.08 -11.63
N ASP A 422 -26.97 4.35 -11.32
CA ASP A 422 -25.92 5.25 -10.84
C ASP A 422 -25.90 5.38 -9.32
N ASN A 423 -24.73 5.65 -8.75
CA ASN A 423 -24.52 5.87 -7.31
C ASN A 423 -25.05 4.70 -6.47
N VAL A 424 -24.64 3.48 -6.85
CA VAL A 424 -25.01 2.24 -6.19
C VAL A 424 -23.87 1.80 -5.27
N TYR A 425 -24.19 1.51 -4.02
CA TYR A 425 -23.24 0.95 -3.06
C TYR A 425 -23.72 -0.44 -2.63
N VAL A 426 -22.82 -1.42 -2.65
CA VAL A 426 -23.07 -2.77 -2.13
C VAL A 426 -21.97 -3.10 -1.12
N GLY A 427 -22.35 -3.40 0.12
CA GLY A 427 -21.37 -3.73 1.14
C GLY A 427 -21.96 -4.35 2.38
N ALA A 428 -21.39 -4.04 3.54
CA ALA A 428 -21.67 -4.75 4.79
C ALA A 428 -22.12 -3.83 5.92
N TYR A 429 -22.89 -4.37 6.88
CA TYR A 429 -23.20 -3.71 8.15
C TYR A 429 -23.08 -4.65 9.35
N GLY A 430 -23.04 -4.07 10.55
CA GLY A 430 -22.85 -4.81 11.80
C GLY A 430 -21.39 -5.08 12.09
N SER A 431 -21.10 -6.13 12.84
CA SER A 431 -19.75 -6.52 13.30
C SER A 431 -19.42 -7.96 12.90
N GLY A 432 -18.13 -8.28 12.80
CA GLY A 432 -17.64 -9.62 12.47
C GLY A 432 -17.13 -9.74 11.03
N ALA A 433 -16.97 -10.99 10.57
CA ALA A 433 -16.43 -11.29 9.25
C ALA A 433 -17.27 -10.67 8.11
N ASN A 434 -16.64 -10.41 6.97
CA ASN A 434 -17.33 -9.95 5.77
C ASN A 434 -18.49 -10.92 5.40
N PRO A 435 -19.65 -10.40 4.95
CA PRO A 435 -20.73 -11.21 4.40
C PRO A 435 -20.23 -12.10 3.26
N VAL A 436 -20.65 -13.36 3.21
CA VAL A 436 -20.24 -14.29 2.16
C VAL A 436 -21.32 -14.38 1.08
N LEU A 437 -20.96 -14.01 -0.14
CA LEU A 437 -21.74 -14.26 -1.36
C LEU A 437 -21.23 -15.57 -1.99
N ASN A 438 -22.02 -16.62 -1.84
CA ASN A 438 -21.71 -17.97 -2.29
C ASN A 438 -22.29 -18.20 -3.70
N VAL A 439 -21.41 -18.25 -4.71
CA VAL A 439 -21.80 -18.34 -6.12
C VAL A 439 -22.11 -19.79 -6.48
N VAL A 440 -23.41 -20.11 -6.53
CA VAL A 440 -23.91 -21.50 -6.67
C VAL A 440 -24.32 -21.88 -8.09
N SER A 441 -24.32 -20.92 -9.03
CA SER A 441 -24.60 -21.16 -10.45
C SER A 441 -23.39 -20.78 -11.29
N ASN A 442 -23.24 -21.37 -12.49
CA ASN A 442 -22.16 -21.12 -13.46
C ASN A 442 -22.23 -19.68 -14.04
N LYS A 443 -21.99 -18.69 -13.18
CA LYS A 443 -22.31 -17.26 -13.34
C LYS A 443 -21.40 -16.39 -12.46
N THR A 444 -21.57 -15.07 -12.56
CA THR A 444 -20.95 -14.07 -11.67
C THR A 444 -21.86 -13.77 -10.47
N ALA A 445 -21.34 -13.30 -9.32
CA ALA A 445 -22.20 -12.84 -8.22
C ALA A 445 -22.80 -11.44 -8.48
N ILE A 446 -21.97 -10.48 -8.87
CA ILE A 446 -22.38 -9.09 -9.15
C ILE A 446 -21.87 -8.66 -10.53
N GLN A 447 -22.75 -8.12 -11.37
CA GLN A 447 -22.40 -7.55 -12.65
C GLN A 447 -22.73 -6.06 -12.68
N THR A 448 -21.72 -5.22 -12.95
CA THR A 448 -21.92 -3.80 -13.26
C THR A 448 -21.85 -3.61 -14.78
N PHE A 449 -22.72 -2.76 -15.33
CA PHE A 449 -22.84 -2.56 -16.77
C PHE A 449 -22.29 -1.20 -17.22
N GLY A 450 -21.97 -1.08 -18.51
CA GLY A 450 -21.39 0.15 -19.09
C GLY A 450 -22.18 1.44 -18.85
N GLY A 451 -23.49 1.35 -18.60
CA GLY A 451 -24.35 2.50 -18.28
C GLY A 451 -24.33 2.96 -16.82
N SER A 452 -23.70 2.22 -15.91
CA SER A 452 -23.62 2.59 -14.48
C SER A 452 -22.48 3.57 -14.21
N ASP A 453 -22.70 4.54 -13.33
CA ASP A 453 -21.70 5.49 -12.82
C ASP A 453 -21.64 5.49 -11.28
N ARG A 454 -20.44 5.66 -10.70
CA ARG A 454 -20.20 5.73 -9.25
C ARG A 454 -20.71 4.50 -8.47
N THR A 455 -20.31 3.32 -8.92
CA THR A 455 -20.61 2.08 -8.19
C THR A 455 -19.51 1.74 -7.19
N VAL A 456 -19.87 1.38 -5.96
CA VAL A 456 -18.94 0.89 -4.93
C VAL A 456 -19.36 -0.49 -4.47
N ILE A 457 -18.44 -1.45 -4.52
CA ILE A 457 -18.61 -2.79 -3.97
C ILE A 457 -17.52 -3.00 -2.92
N GLU A 458 -17.89 -3.20 -1.66
CA GLU A 458 -16.89 -3.27 -0.61
C GLU A 458 -17.19 -4.23 0.54
N ASN A 459 -16.12 -4.73 1.16
CA ASN A 459 -16.20 -5.51 2.40
C ASN A 459 -17.05 -6.78 2.27
N LEU A 460 -16.98 -7.45 1.12
CA LEU A 460 -17.70 -8.70 0.82
C LEU A 460 -16.71 -9.84 0.59
N THR A 461 -17.13 -11.06 0.92
CA THR A 461 -16.40 -12.29 0.56
C THR A 461 -17.13 -12.98 -0.57
N PHE A 462 -16.43 -13.25 -1.68
CA PHE A 462 -16.93 -14.04 -2.80
C PHE A 462 -16.37 -15.45 -2.70
N ASP A 463 -17.27 -16.42 -2.62
CA ASP A 463 -16.92 -17.83 -2.46
C ASP A 463 -17.84 -18.70 -3.31
N SER A 464 -17.63 -20.01 -3.32
CA SER A 464 -18.51 -20.96 -4.01
C SER A 464 -18.67 -22.26 -3.22
N PRO A 465 -19.72 -23.07 -3.48
CA PRO A 465 -19.84 -24.39 -2.87
C PRO A 465 -18.76 -25.36 -3.38
N TYR A 466 -18.09 -25.02 -4.48
CA TYR A 466 -17.13 -25.89 -5.15
C TYR A 466 -15.74 -25.72 -4.52
N LYS A 467 -15.51 -26.21 -3.30
CA LYS A 467 -14.20 -26.07 -2.62
C LYS A 467 -13.09 -26.84 -3.34
N ALA A 468 -11.89 -26.27 -3.38
CA ALA A 468 -10.73 -26.95 -3.97
C ALA A 468 -10.21 -28.04 -3.02
N GLY A 469 -9.98 -29.24 -3.57
CA GLY A 469 -9.17 -30.26 -2.92
C GLY A 469 -7.71 -30.11 -3.32
N ASN A 470 -7.04 -31.25 -3.57
CA ASN A 470 -5.69 -31.24 -4.14
C ASN A 470 -5.65 -30.57 -5.54
N LEU A 471 -6.69 -30.79 -6.34
CA LEU A 471 -6.85 -30.18 -7.67
C LEU A 471 -7.76 -28.95 -7.59
N ALA A 472 -7.36 -27.85 -8.20
CA ALA A 472 -8.09 -26.58 -8.20
C ALA A 472 -8.60 -26.20 -9.60
N ASN A 473 -9.45 -27.06 -10.19
CA ASN A 473 -10.02 -26.85 -11.52
C ASN A 473 -11.04 -25.70 -11.55
N LYS A 474 -11.10 -24.99 -12.69
CA LYS A 474 -12.14 -23.98 -12.95
C LYS A 474 -13.53 -24.58 -12.79
N VAL A 475 -14.44 -23.82 -12.20
CA VAL A 475 -15.80 -24.22 -11.83
C VAL A 475 -16.89 -23.36 -12.48
N GLY A 476 -16.51 -22.38 -13.29
CA GLY A 476 -17.42 -21.53 -14.04
C GLY A 476 -18.08 -20.43 -13.22
N VAL A 477 -17.57 -20.13 -12.02
CA VAL A 477 -18.15 -19.11 -11.15
C VAL A 477 -17.18 -17.98 -10.90
N ASN A 478 -17.65 -16.74 -11.05
CA ASN A 478 -16.83 -15.53 -10.90
C ASN A 478 -17.39 -14.66 -9.77
N GLY A 479 -16.54 -13.84 -9.16
CA GLY A 479 -16.97 -12.86 -8.16
C GLY A 479 -17.74 -11.71 -8.81
N ILE A 480 -17.04 -10.87 -9.56
CA ILE A 480 -17.60 -9.64 -10.13
C ILE A 480 -17.30 -9.56 -11.63
N PHE A 481 -18.32 -9.25 -12.44
CA PHE A 481 -18.13 -8.86 -13.84
C PHE A 481 -18.31 -7.34 -13.97
N ALA A 482 -17.19 -6.63 -14.13
CA ALA A 482 -17.07 -5.20 -13.95
C ALA A 482 -17.17 -4.43 -15.29
N GLY A 483 -18.00 -3.40 -15.30
CA GLY A 483 -18.14 -2.36 -16.32
C GLY A 483 -18.59 -1.04 -15.69
N GLY A 484 -18.88 -0.04 -16.52
CA GLY A 484 -19.37 1.27 -16.09
C GLY A 484 -18.27 2.31 -15.88
N THR A 485 -18.63 3.45 -15.28
CA THR A 485 -17.72 4.56 -14.98
C THR A 485 -17.60 4.78 -13.47
N ASN A 486 -16.42 5.18 -12.98
CA ASN A 486 -16.18 5.45 -11.55
C ASN A 486 -16.56 4.26 -10.65
N LEU A 487 -16.02 3.09 -10.96
CA LEU A 487 -16.23 1.87 -10.19
C LEU A 487 -15.16 1.74 -9.11
N ALA A 488 -15.54 1.42 -7.88
CA ALA A 488 -14.61 0.98 -6.84
C ALA A 488 -14.98 -0.42 -6.33
N ILE A 489 -13.99 -1.29 -6.26
CA ILE A 489 -14.08 -2.60 -5.60
C ILE A 489 -12.99 -2.65 -4.53
N ARG A 490 -13.38 -2.67 -3.25
CA ARG A 490 -12.40 -2.60 -2.16
C ARG A 490 -12.67 -3.46 -0.93
N GLY A 491 -11.62 -3.89 -0.25
CA GLY A 491 -11.75 -4.67 1.00
C GLY A 491 -12.48 -6.00 0.81
N CYS A 492 -12.57 -6.50 -0.42
CA CYS A 492 -13.24 -7.75 -0.73
C CYS A 492 -12.27 -8.94 -0.66
N THR A 493 -12.80 -10.12 -0.37
CA THR A 493 -12.04 -11.37 -0.33
C THR A 493 -12.56 -12.35 -1.38
N PHE A 494 -11.68 -12.93 -2.19
CA PHE A 494 -12.02 -13.92 -3.20
C PHE A 494 -11.44 -15.29 -2.83
N LEU A 495 -12.33 -16.29 -2.68
CA LEU A 495 -11.96 -17.63 -2.22
C LEU A 495 -12.04 -18.64 -3.37
N ASN A 496 -13.12 -19.43 -3.48
CA ASN A 496 -13.21 -20.54 -4.42
C ASN A 496 -13.91 -20.16 -5.74
N VAL A 497 -13.52 -19.04 -6.33
CA VAL A 497 -14.03 -18.57 -7.63
C VAL A 497 -12.96 -18.73 -8.71
N ASP A 498 -13.38 -18.71 -9.97
CA ASP A 498 -12.49 -18.63 -11.12
C ASP A 498 -11.89 -17.24 -11.18
N ASP A 499 -12.62 -16.25 -11.71
CA ASP A 499 -12.17 -14.86 -11.67
C ASP A 499 -12.71 -14.18 -10.41
N GLY A 500 -11.83 -13.50 -9.66
CA GLY A 500 -12.24 -12.57 -8.61
C GLY A 500 -13.01 -11.41 -9.22
N VAL A 501 -12.33 -10.66 -10.10
CA VAL A 501 -12.95 -9.61 -10.92
C VAL A 501 -12.57 -9.80 -12.39
N ASN A 502 -13.58 -9.77 -13.25
CA ASN A 502 -13.41 -9.74 -14.70
C ASN A 502 -13.91 -8.39 -15.23
N ALA A 503 -13.02 -7.58 -15.80
CA ALA A 503 -13.33 -6.23 -16.29
C ALA A 503 -13.31 -6.14 -17.82
N ASN A 504 -13.64 -7.23 -18.52
CA ASN A 504 -13.73 -7.25 -19.98
C ASN A 504 -14.87 -6.36 -20.55
N GLN A 505 -15.72 -5.78 -19.70
CA GLN A 505 -16.67 -4.74 -20.13
C GLN A 505 -16.02 -3.34 -20.21
N GLN A 506 -14.69 -3.25 -20.07
CA GLN A 506 -13.88 -2.04 -20.27
C GLN A 506 -14.35 -0.84 -19.41
N PRO A 507 -14.41 -0.98 -18.07
CA PRO A 507 -14.77 0.14 -17.21
C PRO A 507 -13.81 1.33 -17.39
N ARG A 508 -14.31 2.53 -17.08
CA ARG A 508 -13.52 3.77 -17.08
C ARG A 508 -13.49 4.39 -15.68
N GLY A 509 -12.31 4.73 -15.17
CA GLY A 509 -12.20 5.23 -13.79
C GLY A 509 -12.47 4.09 -12.80
N PHE A 510 -11.65 3.05 -12.84
CA PHE A 510 -11.85 1.85 -12.04
C PHE A 510 -10.79 1.74 -10.94
N ILE A 511 -11.21 1.67 -9.68
CA ILE A 511 -10.36 1.46 -8.51
C ILE A 511 -10.55 0.04 -7.98
N PHE A 512 -9.47 -0.73 -7.93
CA PHE A 512 -9.40 -2.05 -7.31
C PHE A 512 -8.42 -2.00 -6.13
N GLN A 513 -8.95 -1.88 -4.91
CA GLN A 513 -8.16 -1.49 -3.74
C GLN A 513 -8.29 -2.46 -2.55
N ASP A 514 -7.16 -2.84 -1.94
CA ASP A 514 -7.10 -3.58 -0.67
C ASP A 514 -7.95 -4.88 -0.68
N ASN A 515 -7.99 -5.59 -1.80
CA ASN A 515 -8.68 -6.87 -1.93
C ASN A 515 -7.73 -8.05 -1.74
N ASP A 516 -8.25 -9.19 -1.28
CA ASP A 516 -7.45 -10.36 -0.94
C ASP A 516 -7.92 -11.66 -1.62
N ALA A 517 -6.97 -12.48 -2.05
CA ALA A 517 -7.17 -13.87 -2.46
C ALA A 517 -6.21 -14.78 -1.68
N PRO A 518 -6.59 -15.19 -0.45
CA PRO A 518 -5.65 -15.77 0.52
C PRO A 518 -5.33 -17.25 0.30
N LEU A 519 -6.15 -17.97 -0.48
CA LEU A 519 -6.01 -19.42 -0.60
C LEU A 519 -4.79 -19.78 -1.47
N LEU A 520 -4.01 -20.80 -1.07
CA LEU A 520 -2.96 -21.38 -1.91
C LEU A 520 -3.52 -22.15 -3.11
N THR A 521 -4.76 -22.63 -2.98
CA THR A 521 -5.58 -23.10 -4.12
C THR A 521 -6.10 -21.97 -4.99
N GLY A 522 -5.72 -20.72 -4.65
CA GLY A 522 -5.92 -19.51 -5.41
C GLY A 522 -7.37 -19.15 -5.68
N VAL A 523 -7.51 -18.00 -6.34
CA VAL A 523 -8.51 -17.88 -7.41
C VAL A 523 -8.10 -18.83 -8.54
N ARG A 524 -9.07 -19.44 -9.22
CA ARG A 524 -8.78 -20.47 -10.24
C ARG A 524 -8.62 -19.90 -11.63
N GLY A 525 -8.93 -18.63 -11.79
CA GLY A 525 -8.70 -17.78 -12.95
C GLY A 525 -7.95 -16.54 -12.47
N TYR A 526 -8.43 -15.37 -12.79
CA TYR A 526 -7.73 -14.11 -12.53
C TYR A 526 -8.14 -13.51 -11.19
N MET A 527 -7.21 -12.96 -10.40
CA MET A 527 -7.61 -12.06 -9.29
C MET A 527 -8.26 -10.81 -9.91
N LEU A 528 -7.63 -10.29 -10.95
CA LEU A 528 -8.21 -9.28 -11.83
C LEU A 528 -7.81 -9.51 -13.29
N TRP A 529 -8.81 -9.69 -14.15
CA TRP A 529 -8.69 -9.44 -15.59
C TRP A 529 -9.09 -7.99 -15.85
N ALA A 530 -8.14 -7.14 -16.20
CA ALA A 530 -8.34 -5.72 -16.44
C ALA A 530 -8.35 -5.40 -17.95
N GLU A 531 -9.45 -4.79 -18.40
CA GLU A 531 -9.53 -4.05 -19.67
C GLU A 531 -10.16 -2.68 -19.37
N GLY A 532 -10.00 -1.70 -20.27
CA GLY A 532 -10.61 -0.38 -20.13
C GLY A 532 -9.59 0.73 -19.87
N GLN A 533 -10.01 1.82 -19.24
CA GLN A 533 -9.18 3.03 -19.14
C GLN A 533 -9.25 3.69 -17.77
N ASP A 534 -8.18 4.41 -17.40
CA ASP A 534 -8.09 5.10 -16.11
C ASP A 534 -8.28 4.11 -14.94
N ILE A 535 -7.39 3.13 -14.83
CA ILE A 535 -7.51 2.00 -13.91
C ILE A 535 -6.44 2.10 -12.80
N VAL A 536 -6.85 1.92 -11.55
CA VAL A 536 -6.04 2.11 -10.36
C VAL A 536 -6.13 0.86 -9.48
N ILE A 537 -5.02 0.17 -9.29
CA ILE A 537 -4.92 -1.13 -8.60
C ILE A 537 -3.97 -0.98 -7.41
N LEU A 538 -4.52 -0.96 -6.19
CA LEU A 538 -3.79 -0.58 -4.96
C LEU A 538 -3.88 -1.64 -3.87
N GLY A 539 -2.77 -2.01 -3.25
CA GLY A 539 -2.79 -2.72 -1.96
C GLY A 539 -3.37 -4.14 -1.97
N ASN A 540 -3.58 -4.75 -3.13
CA ASN A 540 -4.22 -6.06 -3.22
C ASN A 540 -3.23 -7.19 -2.91
N SER A 541 -3.72 -8.30 -2.37
CA SER A 541 -2.93 -9.51 -2.12
C SER A 541 -3.51 -10.74 -2.80
N ALA A 542 -2.63 -11.61 -3.27
CA ALA A 542 -3.03 -12.93 -3.76
C ALA A 542 -1.93 -13.96 -3.46
N ALA A 543 -2.32 -15.07 -2.83
CA ALA A 543 -1.41 -16.16 -2.48
C ALA A 543 -1.11 -17.08 -3.68
N ASN A 544 -2.07 -17.25 -4.59
CA ASN A 544 -1.88 -17.96 -5.84
C ASN A 544 -2.97 -17.63 -6.88
N SER A 545 -2.71 -17.93 -8.16
CA SER A 545 -3.73 -18.15 -9.19
C SER A 545 -3.42 -19.48 -9.90
N THR A 546 -4.33 -20.44 -9.87
CA THR A 546 -3.98 -21.85 -10.19
C THR A 546 -4.07 -22.23 -11.66
N ARG A 547 -4.72 -21.42 -12.50
CA ARG A 547 -4.79 -21.66 -13.95
C ARG A 547 -4.34 -20.48 -14.78
N GLU A 548 -4.31 -19.28 -14.19
CA GLU A 548 -4.16 -18.02 -14.90
C GLU A 548 -3.21 -17.08 -14.13
N HIS A 549 -3.26 -15.79 -14.46
CA HIS A 549 -2.40 -14.76 -13.87
C HIS A 549 -3.09 -14.16 -12.63
N ASN A 550 -2.34 -13.60 -11.67
CA ASN A 550 -3.00 -12.81 -10.61
C ASN A 550 -3.63 -11.57 -11.25
N LEU A 551 -2.82 -10.77 -11.93
CA LEU A 551 -3.27 -9.60 -12.69
C LEU A 551 -2.93 -9.75 -14.18
N ARG A 552 -3.94 -9.65 -15.03
CA ARG A 552 -3.77 -9.54 -16.48
C ARG A 552 -4.42 -8.28 -16.99
N ILE A 553 -3.65 -7.44 -17.67
CA ILE A 553 -4.08 -6.21 -18.30
C ILE A 553 -4.03 -6.40 -19.80
N LYS A 554 -5.19 -6.36 -20.44
CA LYS A 554 -5.37 -6.48 -21.89
C LYS A 554 -6.25 -5.32 -22.33
N ASP A 555 -5.77 -4.47 -23.24
CA ASP A 555 -6.48 -3.24 -23.62
C ASP A 555 -6.65 -2.24 -22.46
N GLY A 556 -5.70 -2.22 -21.52
CA GLY A 556 -5.70 -1.25 -20.43
C GLY A 556 -4.94 0.02 -20.81
N ASP A 557 -5.52 1.20 -20.65
CA ASP A 557 -4.84 2.47 -20.89
C ASP A 557 -4.92 3.38 -19.66
N ARG A 558 -3.82 4.08 -19.34
CA ARG A 558 -3.72 4.98 -18.17
C ARG A 558 -3.94 4.21 -16.87
N LEU A 559 -2.86 3.57 -16.40
CA LEU A 559 -2.88 2.59 -15.33
C LEU A 559 -1.95 2.97 -14.17
N LEU A 560 -2.39 2.72 -12.95
CA LEU A 560 -1.53 2.63 -11.77
C LEU A 560 -1.69 1.25 -11.14
N VAL A 561 -0.59 0.52 -10.97
CA VAL A 561 -0.53 -0.74 -10.24
C VAL A 561 0.47 -0.55 -9.11
N ALA A 562 0.00 -0.32 -7.88
CA ALA A 562 0.89 0.02 -6.78
C ALA A 562 0.61 -0.72 -5.47
N TYR A 563 1.70 -1.00 -4.75
CA TYR A 563 1.67 -1.56 -3.39
C TYR A 563 0.96 -2.92 -3.27
N ASN A 564 0.87 -3.69 -4.36
CA ASN A 564 0.25 -5.01 -4.36
C ASN A 564 1.26 -6.09 -3.93
N SER A 565 0.75 -7.18 -3.34
CA SER A 565 1.51 -8.36 -2.92
C SER A 565 1.00 -9.61 -3.64
N PHE A 566 1.60 -9.96 -4.78
CA PHE A 566 1.17 -11.10 -5.58
C PHE A 566 2.18 -12.24 -5.56
N THR A 567 1.71 -13.43 -5.19
CA THR A 567 2.45 -14.68 -5.34
C THR A 567 1.72 -15.55 -6.36
N ASN A 568 2.48 -16.20 -7.25
CA ASN A 568 1.96 -17.18 -8.20
C ASN A 568 2.83 -18.44 -8.14
N ILE A 569 2.54 -19.31 -7.19
CA ILE A 569 3.35 -20.52 -6.96
C ILE A 569 3.09 -21.56 -8.06
N SER A 570 3.97 -22.55 -8.17
CA SER A 570 3.61 -23.81 -8.83
C SER A 570 3.33 -24.87 -7.78
N ARG A 571 2.25 -25.61 -8.01
CA ARG A 571 1.90 -26.83 -7.29
C ARG A 571 1.86 -28.04 -8.25
N GLU A 572 2.70 -28.02 -9.29
CA GLU A 572 2.71 -29.02 -10.37
C GLU A 572 2.94 -30.46 -9.88
N SER A 573 3.55 -30.63 -8.70
CA SER A 573 3.69 -31.93 -8.05
C SER A 573 2.35 -32.54 -7.61
N ILE A 574 1.34 -31.71 -7.34
CA ILE A 574 0.00 -32.10 -6.85
C ILE A 574 -1.06 -31.88 -7.93
N ASP A 575 -0.99 -30.76 -8.65
CA ASP A 575 -1.92 -30.35 -9.69
C ASP A 575 -1.12 -29.94 -10.94
N LYS A 576 -1.10 -30.82 -11.94
CA LYS A 576 -0.26 -30.67 -13.14
C LYS A 576 -0.53 -29.41 -13.97
N GLN A 577 -1.69 -28.78 -13.80
CA GLN A 577 -2.04 -27.54 -14.50
C GLN A 577 -1.68 -26.28 -13.68
N ASP A 578 -1.39 -26.44 -12.38
CA ASP A 578 -0.96 -25.38 -11.48
C ASP A 578 0.54 -25.13 -11.60
N ILE A 579 0.90 -24.56 -12.74
CA ILE A 579 2.24 -24.11 -13.08
C ILE A 579 2.35 -22.61 -12.88
N ARG A 580 3.56 -22.11 -12.62
CA ARG A 580 3.81 -20.67 -12.41
C ARG A 580 3.28 -19.86 -13.59
N LYS A 581 2.35 -18.95 -13.31
CA LYS A 581 1.84 -17.96 -14.27
C LYS A 581 2.25 -16.55 -13.84
N GLY A 582 1.84 -15.54 -14.61
CA GLY A 582 2.27 -14.17 -14.34
C GLY A 582 1.64 -13.60 -13.08
N THR A 583 2.45 -12.92 -12.28
CA THR A 583 1.98 -12.11 -11.15
C THR A 583 1.33 -10.83 -11.68
N ILE A 584 2.05 -10.09 -12.53
CA ILE A 584 1.56 -8.91 -13.25
C ILE A 584 1.87 -9.09 -14.74
N GLN A 585 0.83 -9.13 -15.57
CA GLN A 585 0.94 -9.19 -17.02
C GLN A 585 0.36 -7.92 -17.65
N MET A 586 1.21 -7.07 -18.21
CA MET A 586 0.82 -5.95 -19.07
C MET A 586 0.92 -6.38 -20.53
N GLN A 587 -0.15 -6.97 -21.06
CA GLN A 587 -0.15 -7.58 -22.40
C GLN A 587 -0.31 -6.56 -23.52
N ARG A 588 -1.26 -5.64 -23.40
CA ARG A 588 -1.55 -4.61 -24.40
C ARG A 588 -2.13 -3.38 -23.73
N GLY A 589 -1.67 -2.20 -24.14
CA GLY A 589 -2.11 -0.96 -23.53
C GLY A 589 -1.04 0.12 -23.49
N SER A 590 -1.31 1.22 -22.80
CA SER A 590 -0.32 2.29 -22.62
C SER A 590 -0.47 3.05 -21.30
N TRP A 591 0.55 3.87 -21.00
CA TRP A 591 0.55 4.79 -19.85
C TRP A 591 0.40 4.07 -18.51
N ALA A 592 1.20 3.03 -18.29
CA ALA A 592 1.14 2.21 -17.08
C ALA A 592 2.29 2.52 -16.13
N TYR A 593 1.95 2.83 -14.88
CA TYR A 593 2.92 3.02 -13.80
C TYR A 593 2.77 1.85 -12.80
N ILE A 594 3.79 1.01 -12.70
CA ILE A 594 3.86 -0.18 -11.85
C ILE A 594 4.85 0.10 -10.74
N TYR A 595 4.36 0.38 -9.53
CA TYR A 595 5.16 0.97 -8.46
C TYR A 595 5.07 0.26 -7.10
N GLY A 596 6.19 -0.01 -6.46
CA GLY A 596 6.16 -0.42 -5.05
C GLY A 596 5.50 -1.79 -4.79
N ASN A 597 5.35 -2.63 -5.81
CA ASN A 597 4.73 -3.95 -5.67
C ASN A 597 5.75 -4.98 -5.17
N SER A 598 5.26 -5.99 -4.46
CA SER A 598 6.03 -7.19 -4.10
C SER A 598 5.46 -8.38 -4.86
N VAL A 599 6.22 -8.90 -5.84
CA VAL A 599 5.81 -10.05 -6.64
C VAL A 599 6.76 -11.23 -6.46
N LYS A 600 6.19 -12.44 -6.37
CA LYS A 600 6.95 -13.64 -6.03
C LYS A 600 6.50 -14.88 -6.79
N ASP A 601 7.46 -15.75 -7.09
CA ASP A 601 7.28 -17.11 -7.60
C ASP A 601 6.60 -17.20 -9.00
N GLY A 602 6.32 -16.07 -9.65
CA GLY A 602 5.86 -16.00 -11.04
C GLY A 602 6.24 -14.68 -11.72
N PRO A 603 6.36 -14.67 -13.06
CA PRO A 603 6.92 -13.54 -13.80
C PRO A 603 6.06 -12.28 -13.76
N MET A 604 6.74 -11.13 -13.80
CA MET A 604 6.17 -9.90 -14.32
C MET A 604 6.45 -9.83 -15.82
N ARG A 605 5.48 -9.41 -16.64
CA ARG A 605 5.61 -9.42 -18.10
C ARG A 605 5.07 -8.14 -18.71
N ILE A 606 5.87 -7.51 -19.57
CA ILE A 606 5.49 -6.32 -20.33
C ILE A 606 5.60 -6.63 -21.82
N GLY A 607 4.50 -6.43 -22.53
CA GLY A 607 4.43 -6.64 -23.96
C GLY A 607 3.41 -7.72 -24.37
N PRO A 608 3.04 -7.74 -25.66
CA PRO A 608 2.25 -8.78 -26.29
C PRO A 608 2.77 -10.19 -25.99
N ARG A 609 1.90 -11.20 -26.09
CA ARG A 609 2.34 -12.59 -25.90
C ARG A 609 3.05 -13.17 -27.12
N GLY A 610 2.99 -12.48 -28.26
CA GLY A 610 3.64 -12.94 -29.49
C GLY A 610 2.91 -14.14 -30.11
N GLU A 611 1.64 -14.34 -29.79
CA GLU A 611 0.84 -15.43 -30.35
C GLU A 611 0.61 -15.15 -31.86
N ALA A 612 0.64 -16.21 -32.69
CA ALA A 612 0.47 -16.14 -34.15
C ALA A 612 -0.78 -15.33 -34.57
N THR A 613 -1.80 -15.35 -33.71
CA THR A 613 -3.12 -14.74 -33.87
C THR A 613 -3.19 -13.27 -33.44
N GLU A 614 -2.20 -12.74 -32.72
CA GLU A 614 -2.17 -11.31 -32.35
C GLU A 614 -1.77 -10.46 -33.58
N PRO A 615 -2.46 -9.34 -33.87
CA PRO A 615 -2.09 -8.45 -34.98
C PRO A 615 -0.69 -7.84 -34.82
N ALA A 616 0.05 -7.67 -35.92
CA ALA A 616 1.39 -7.06 -35.92
C ALA A 616 1.40 -5.60 -35.40
N SER A 617 0.25 -4.94 -35.32
CA SER A 617 0.07 -3.60 -34.73
C SER A 617 -0.10 -3.60 -33.20
N THR A 618 -0.19 -4.76 -32.56
CA THR A 618 -0.36 -4.87 -31.10
C THR A 618 0.87 -4.30 -30.38
N ARG A 619 0.67 -3.33 -29.48
CA ARG A 619 1.75 -2.67 -28.73
C ARG A 619 1.43 -2.57 -27.25
N THR A 620 2.50 -2.51 -26.46
CA THR A 620 2.49 -2.02 -25.09
C THR A 620 3.48 -0.87 -25.01
N SER A 621 3.03 0.33 -24.65
CA SER A 621 3.90 1.51 -24.68
C SER A 621 3.77 2.37 -23.43
N TRP A 622 4.78 3.19 -23.14
CA TRP A 622 4.76 4.11 -21.99
C TRP A 622 4.52 3.36 -20.68
N VAL A 623 5.48 2.52 -20.31
CA VAL A 623 5.42 1.73 -19.07
C VAL A 623 6.57 2.11 -18.16
N VAL A 624 6.28 2.40 -16.90
CA VAL A 624 7.29 2.59 -15.85
C VAL A 624 7.13 1.48 -14.82
N VAL A 625 8.18 0.69 -14.62
CA VAL A 625 8.29 -0.30 -13.55
C VAL A 625 9.31 0.24 -12.55
N ASP A 626 8.82 0.74 -11.41
CA ASP A 626 9.61 1.53 -10.47
C ASP A 626 9.48 1.02 -9.03
N ASN A 627 10.60 0.85 -8.34
CA ASN A 627 10.63 0.53 -6.91
C ASN A 627 9.88 -0.77 -6.52
N ASN A 628 9.86 -1.78 -7.38
CA ASN A 628 9.23 -3.07 -7.09
C ASN A 628 10.23 -4.08 -6.53
N LYS A 629 9.75 -5.02 -5.71
CA LYS A 629 10.47 -6.21 -5.30
C LYS A 629 9.99 -7.41 -6.10
N ILE A 630 10.90 -8.04 -6.83
CA ILE A 630 10.62 -9.18 -7.71
C ILE A 630 11.49 -10.35 -7.21
N SER A 631 10.88 -11.48 -6.87
CA SER A 631 11.62 -12.59 -6.26
C SER A 631 11.23 -13.95 -6.83
N ASN A 632 12.22 -14.84 -6.93
CA ASN A 632 12.08 -16.20 -7.44
C ASN A 632 11.55 -16.30 -8.89
N TYR A 633 11.57 -15.21 -9.65
CA TYR A 633 11.30 -15.20 -11.09
C TYR A 633 11.73 -13.88 -11.75
N GLN A 634 11.81 -13.86 -13.07
CA GLN A 634 12.22 -12.70 -13.88
C GLN A 634 11.11 -11.70 -14.20
N LEU A 635 11.51 -10.48 -14.58
CA LEU A 635 10.70 -9.55 -15.38
C LEU A 635 11.00 -9.78 -16.85
N ASP A 636 9.99 -10.05 -17.66
CA ASP A 636 10.14 -10.27 -19.10
C ASP A 636 9.61 -9.10 -19.92
N LEU A 637 10.39 -8.69 -20.90
CA LEU A 637 9.99 -7.84 -22.01
C LEU A 637 9.76 -8.69 -23.26
N TYR A 638 8.65 -8.45 -23.94
CA TYR A 638 8.26 -9.12 -25.17
C TYR A 638 8.16 -8.15 -26.36
N PRO A 639 8.22 -8.65 -27.60
CA PRO A 639 8.17 -7.81 -28.80
C PRO A 639 6.88 -6.99 -28.87
N GLY A 640 6.99 -5.73 -29.26
CA GLY A 640 5.90 -4.75 -29.22
C GLY A 640 5.89 -3.89 -27.96
N ALA A 641 6.76 -4.16 -26.98
CA ALA A 641 7.05 -3.26 -25.87
C ALA A 641 7.91 -2.07 -26.33
N THR A 642 7.44 -0.85 -26.13
CA THR A 642 8.16 0.38 -26.53
C THR A 642 8.06 1.45 -25.44
N ASN A 643 9.03 2.36 -25.34
CA ASN A 643 9.00 3.44 -24.33
C ASN A 643 8.81 2.88 -22.91
N VAL A 644 9.74 2.03 -22.47
CA VAL A 644 9.67 1.35 -21.17
C VAL A 644 10.80 1.82 -20.26
N MET A 645 10.48 2.12 -19.01
CA MET A 645 11.43 2.43 -17.95
C MET A 645 11.35 1.33 -16.89
N ILE A 646 12.46 0.66 -16.59
CA ILE A 646 12.61 -0.29 -15.49
C ILE A 646 13.65 0.30 -14.56
N ARG A 647 13.23 0.82 -13.40
CA ARG A 647 14.13 1.48 -12.46
C ARG A 647 13.90 1.20 -10.99
N ASN A 648 14.96 1.35 -10.19
CA ASN A 648 14.88 1.23 -8.73
C ASN A 648 14.31 -0.11 -8.23
N ASN A 649 14.24 -1.14 -9.07
CA ASN A 649 13.66 -2.42 -8.68
C ASN A 649 14.72 -3.28 -8.00
N VAL A 650 14.27 -4.12 -7.07
CA VAL A 650 15.09 -5.12 -6.41
C VAL A 650 14.68 -6.50 -6.87
N PHE A 651 15.60 -7.21 -7.50
CA PHE A 651 15.43 -8.59 -7.93
C PHE A 651 16.14 -9.52 -6.94
N ASN A 652 15.48 -10.61 -6.53
CA ASN A 652 16.08 -11.67 -5.72
C ASN A 652 15.77 -13.02 -6.37
N ASN A 653 16.65 -13.44 -7.28
CA ASN A 653 16.46 -14.59 -8.15
C ASN A 653 17.56 -15.62 -7.94
N SER A 654 17.24 -16.90 -8.06
CA SER A 654 18.14 -18.00 -7.69
C SER A 654 18.52 -18.94 -8.85
N ALA A 655 18.43 -18.48 -10.10
CA ALA A 655 18.89 -19.21 -11.30
C ALA A 655 18.53 -18.48 -12.61
N GLN A 656 17.42 -17.75 -12.61
CA GLN A 656 16.90 -17.06 -13.79
C GLN A 656 17.56 -15.69 -13.97
N ALA A 657 17.27 -15.05 -15.12
CA ALA A 657 17.62 -13.64 -15.29
C ALA A 657 16.85 -12.78 -14.28
N ALA A 658 17.38 -11.62 -13.88
CA ALA A 658 16.56 -10.58 -13.26
C ALA A 658 15.59 -10.01 -14.29
N ILE A 659 16.12 -9.66 -15.47
CA ILE A 659 15.37 -9.11 -16.59
C ILE A 659 15.65 -9.95 -17.85
N GLY A 660 14.59 -10.47 -18.47
CA GLY A 660 14.62 -11.13 -19.76
C GLY A 660 14.08 -10.20 -20.85
N VAL A 661 14.76 -10.15 -21.99
CA VAL A 661 14.34 -9.41 -23.18
C VAL A 661 14.24 -10.38 -24.35
N ASN A 662 13.04 -10.51 -24.88
CA ASN A 662 12.75 -11.34 -26.04
C ASN A 662 12.41 -10.37 -27.18
N PRO A 663 13.34 -10.07 -28.10
CA PRO A 663 13.19 -8.96 -29.05
C PRO A 663 12.47 -9.35 -30.35
N SER A 664 12.30 -10.64 -30.63
CA SER A 664 11.72 -11.12 -31.89
C SER A 664 10.48 -11.98 -31.68
N ASP A 665 9.48 -11.79 -32.53
CA ASP A 665 8.33 -12.68 -32.71
C ASP A 665 8.08 -12.92 -34.21
N PRO A 666 7.21 -13.89 -34.57
CA PRO A 666 6.85 -14.13 -35.97
C PRO A 666 6.18 -12.95 -36.70
N GLN A 667 5.69 -11.94 -35.96
CA GLN A 667 5.06 -10.74 -36.52
C GLN A 667 6.04 -9.60 -36.76
N GLY A 668 7.30 -9.73 -36.34
CA GLY A 668 8.31 -8.68 -36.46
C GLY A 668 8.00 -7.43 -35.64
N ARG A 669 7.36 -7.56 -34.48
CA ARG A 669 7.05 -6.39 -33.64
C ARG A 669 8.33 -5.76 -33.10
N PRO A 670 8.48 -4.43 -33.14
CA PRO A 670 9.66 -3.78 -32.61
C PRO A 670 9.66 -3.79 -31.08
N LEU A 671 10.85 -3.87 -30.50
CA LEU A 671 11.13 -3.60 -29.09
C LEU A 671 12.18 -2.50 -29.04
N SER A 672 11.82 -1.32 -28.54
CA SER A 672 12.68 -0.13 -28.64
C SER A 672 12.42 0.91 -27.55
N ASN A 673 13.40 1.80 -27.33
CA ASN A 673 13.37 2.83 -26.28
C ASN A 673 13.11 2.25 -24.88
N ILE A 674 13.91 1.24 -24.53
CA ILE A 674 13.87 0.57 -23.24
C ILE A 674 15.00 1.11 -22.37
N HIS A 675 14.67 1.52 -21.15
CA HIS A 675 15.61 2.03 -20.16
C HIS A 675 15.62 1.10 -18.96
N ILE A 676 16.78 0.56 -18.62
CA ILE A 676 17.00 -0.31 -17.47
C ILE A 676 18.01 0.39 -16.56
N LEU A 677 17.50 1.14 -15.58
CA LEU A 677 18.28 2.11 -14.82
C LEU A 677 18.23 1.87 -13.31
N ASN A 678 19.36 1.92 -12.62
CA ASN A 678 19.38 1.94 -11.14
C ASN A 678 18.63 0.77 -10.47
N ASN A 679 18.71 -0.44 -11.02
CA ASN A 679 18.12 -1.63 -10.40
C ASN A 679 19.19 -2.44 -9.65
N THR A 680 18.78 -3.17 -8.62
CA THR A 680 19.65 -4.07 -7.86
C THR A 680 19.20 -5.51 -8.03
N GLY A 681 20.09 -6.39 -8.49
CA GLY A 681 19.84 -7.83 -8.55
C GLY A 681 20.68 -8.59 -7.52
N TYR A 682 20.03 -9.41 -6.70
CA TYR A 682 20.66 -10.39 -5.83
C TYR A 682 20.50 -11.79 -6.43
N ASN A 683 21.60 -12.53 -6.50
CA ASN A 683 21.58 -13.94 -6.86
C ASN A 683 22.59 -14.75 -6.04
N TYR A 684 22.08 -15.59 -5.15
CA TYR A 684 22.91 -16.46 -4.31
C TYR A 684 23.04 -17.89 -4.84
N ALA A 685 22.47 -18.17 -6.01
CA ALA A 685 22.66 -19.45 -6.68
C ALA A 685 23.96 -19.48 -7.47
N THR A 686 24.28 -20.68 -7.95
CA THR A 686 25.46 -20.94 -8.78
C THR A 686 25.28 -20.53 -10.23
N THR A 687 24.04 -20.35 -10.68
CA THR A 687 23.69 -19.95 -12.05
C THR A 687 22.82 -18.71 -12.06
N GLY A 688 22.80 -18.00 -13.19
CA GLY A 688 21.86 -16.89 -13.43
C GLY A 688 22.45 -15.67 -14.12
N ARG A 689 21.62 -14.64 -14.28
CA ARG A 689 21.93 -13.43 -15.04
C ARG A 689 21.27 -12.21 -14.42
N PHE A 690 21.87 -11.04 -14.58
CA PHE A 690 21.12 -9.80 -14.40
C PHE A 690 20.24 -9.55 -15.63
N LEU A 691 20.83 -9.46 -16.80
CA LEU A 691 20.13 -9.24 -18.06
C LEU A 691 20.34 -10.40 -19.03
N ARG A 692 19.26 -10.86 -19.68
CA ARG A 692 19.29 -11.78 -20.80
C ARG A 692 18.59 -11.17 -22.01
N VAL A 693 19.23 -11.17 -23.17
CA VAL A 693 18.64 -10.75 -24.46
C VAL A 693 18.67 -11.92 -25.45
N GLU A 694 17.50 -12.41 -25.85
CA GLU A 694 17.34 -13.57 -26.73
C GLU A 694 17.24 -13.21 -28.22
N GLY A 695 18.28 -12.58 -28.77
CA GLY A 695 18.41 -12.36 -30.21
C GLY A 695 18.92 -10.97 -30.57
N GLY A 696 18.95 -10.69 -31.87
CA GLY A 696 19.29 -9.37 -32.40
C GLY A 696 18.25 -8.32 -32.01
N LEU A 697 18.72 -7.19 -31.49
CA LEU A 697 17.92 -6.00 -31.23
C LEU A 697 18.02 -5.04 -32.41
N GLN A 698 16.99 -4.22 -32.60
CA GLN A 698 17.14 -3.03 -33.46
C GLN A 698 18.20 -2.09 -32.84
N PRO A 699 18.95 -1.33 -33.64
CA PRO A 699 19.95 -0.39 -33.11
C PRO A 699 19.36 0.54 -32.04
N ASP A 700 20.17 0.88 -31.03
CA ASP A 700 19.82 1.85 -29.99
C ASP A 700 18.54 1.56 -29.19
N SER A 701 18.11 0.30 -29.14
CA SER A 701 16.85 -0.11 -28.50
C SER A 701 16.89 -0.08 -26.97
N ILE A 702 18.06 -0.32 -26.36
CA ILE A 702 18.21 -0.45 -24.92
C ILE A 702 19.24 0.54 -24.38
N THR A 703 18.90 1.23 -23.30
CA THR A 703 19.83 1.95 -22.42
C THR A 703 19.93 1.18 -21.11
N LEU A 704 21.13 0.72 -20.75
CA LEU A 704 21.39 -0.08 -19.54
C LEU A 704 22.39 0.65 -18.65
N GLY A 705 21.96 1.20 -17.52
CA GLY A 705 22.87 1.97 -16.68
C GLY A 705 22.60 1.98 -15.19
N GLU A 706 23.65 2.23 -14.41
CA GLU A 706 23.58 2.41 -12.96
C GLU A 706 23.04 1.18 -12.21
N ASN A 707 23.03 0.00 -12.83
CA ASN A 707 22.53 -1.20 -12.19
C ASN A 707 23.61 -1.87 -11.33
N THR A 708 23.20 -2.61 -10.31
CA THR A 708 24.09 -3.38 -9.46
C THR A 708 23.66 -4.84 -9.44
N TYR A 709 24.56 -5.77 -9.75
CA TYR A 709 24.30 -7.20 -9.65
C TYR A 709 25.25 -7.86 -8.65
N ILE A 710 24.67 -8.40 -7.58
CA ILE A 710 25.37 -9.05 -6.47
C ILE A 710 25.15 -10.55 -6.62
N ALA A 711 26.17 -11.26 -7.09
CA ALA A 711 26.12 -12.71 -7.31
C ALA A 711 27.40 -13.43 -6.86
N PRO A 712 27.62 -13.59 -5.54
CA PRO A 712 28.90 -14.07 -5.01
C PRO A 712 29.19 -15.55 -5.26
N ASN A 713 28.19 -16.35 -5.63
CA ASN A 713 28.32 -17.79 -5.85
C ASN A 713 28.32 -18.17 -7.34
N LEU A 714 28.38 -17.18 -8.24
CA LEU A 714 28.17 -17.39 -9.66
C LEU A 714 29.30 -18.23 -10.27
N HIS A 715 28.94 -19.39 -10.84
CA HIS A 715 29.82 -20.26 -11.61
C HIS A 715 29.67 -19.94 -13.09
N VAL A 716 30.48 -19.00 -13.61
CA VAL A 716 30.32 -18.53 -14.98
C VAL A 716 30.69 -19.62 -15.98
N GLY A 717 29.91 -19.74 -17.05
CA GLY A 717 30.01 -20.80 -18.05
C GLY A 717 29.01 -21.93 -17.87
N SER A 718 28.53 -22.18 -16.64
CA SER A 718 27.52 -23.21 -16.36
C SER A 718 26.13 -22.73 -16.76
N ASP A 719 25.34 -23.52 -17.48
CA ASP A 719 23.96 -23.19 -17.89
C ASP A 719 23.80 -21.77 -18.49
N ASN A 720 24.78 -21.34 -19.29
CA ASN A 720 24.84 -20.00 -19.92
C ASN A 720 24.84 -18.83 -18.92
N THR A 721 25.35 -19.07 -17.70
CA THR A 721 25.46 -18.08 -16.62
C THR A 721 26.44 -16.98 -16.97
N ALA A 722 26.04 -15.72 -16.78
CA ALA A 722 26.83 -14.51 -17.04
C ALA A 722 26.18 -13.31 -16.31
N GLY A 723 26.91 -12.22 -16.07
CA GLY A 723 26.32 -10.98 -15.56
C GLY A 723 25.26 -10.44 -16.53
N VAL A 724 25.68 -10.24 -17.78
CA VAL A 724 24.84 -9.88 -18.93
C VAL A 724 25.05 -10.92 -20.02
N SER A 725 23.95 -11.37 -20.63
CA SER A 725 23.98 -12.36 -21.71
C SER A 725 23.18 -11.87 -22.91
N ILE A 726 23.86 -11.73 -24.04
CA ILE A 726 23.32 -11.18 -25.28
C ILE A 726 23.55 -12.18 -26.40
N ALA A 727 22.45 -12.72 -26.93
CA ALA A 727 22.46 -13.62 -28.07
C ALA A 727 22.56 -12.86 -29.42
N ALA A 728 23.63 -12.09 -29.60
CA ALA A 728 23.89 -11.30 -30.80
C ALA A 728 25.40 -11.18 -31.11
N ASN A 729 25.74 -10.74 -32.32
CA ASN A 729 27.14 -10.62 -32.76
C ASN A 729 27.90 -9.44 -32.11
N ASN A 730 27.19 -8.43 -31.62
CA ASN A 730 27.74 -7.19 -31.08
C ASN A 730 26.73 -6.51 -30.15
N LEU A 731 27.05 -5.31 -29.67
CA LEU A 731 26.22 -4.51 -28.78
C LEU A 731 25.44 -3.40 -29.50
N SER A 732 25.34 -3.42 -30.84
CA SER A 732 24.71 -2.31 -31.58
C SER A 732 23.24 -2.05 -31.23
N GLY A 733 22.57 -3.04 -30.64
CA GLY A 733 21.22 -2.90 -30.09
C GLY A 733 21.12 -2.06 -28.81
N PHE A 734 22.25 -1.70 -28.21
CA PHE A 734 22.33 -0.87 -27.02
C PHE A 734 22.74 0.54 -27.42
N LYS A 735 21.92 1.51 -27.00
CA LYS A 735 22.25 2.94 -27.13
C LYS A 735 23.41 3.33 -26.23
N ALA A 736 23.40 2.80 -25.01
CA ALA A 736 24.47 2.98 -24.03
C ALA A 736 24.41 1.91 -22.95
N ILE A 737 25.58 1.52 -22.47
CA ILE A 737 25.78 0.71 -21.27
C ILE A 737 26.70 1.49 -20.34
N PHE A 738 26.26 1.87 -19.14
CA PHE A 738 27.09 2.72 -18.29
C PHE A 738 26.95 2.57 -16.78
N ASN A 739 28.06 2.78 -16.07
CA ASN A 739 28.12 2.85 -14.61
C ASN A 739 27.46 1.67 -13.88
N ASN A 740 27.45 0.48 -14.50
CA ASN A 740 26.92 -0.71 -13.86
C ASN A 740 28.00 -1.35 -12.96
N VAL A 741 27.56 -2.03 -11.91
CA VAL A 741 28.40 -2.81 -11.00
C VAL A 741 28.10 -4.28 -11.21
N TRP A 742 29.07 -5.00 -11.75
CA TRP A 742 28.99 -6.43 -12.05
C TRP A 742 29.80 -7.25 -11.06
N PRO A 743 29.37 -8.49 -10.74
CA PRO A 743 30.07 -9.34 -9.80
C PRO A 743 31.37 -9.86 -10.42
N ILE A 744 32.33 -10.20 -9.57
CA ILE A 744 33.47 -11.04 -9.94
C ILE A 744 33.06 -12.49 -9.68
N ALA A 745 33.17 -13.33 -10.71
CA ALA A 745 32.78 -14.74 -10.61
C ALA A 745 33.55 -15.47 -9.48
N ALA A 746 32.86 -16.36 -8.76
CA ALA A 746 33.47 -17.17 -7.71
C ALA A 746 34.50 -18.13 -8.30
N ASP A 747 34.14 -18.71 -9.44
CA ASP A 747 35.02 -19.42 -10.35
C ASP A 747 34.49 -19.26 -11.79
N THR A 748 35.36 -19.58 -12.74
CA THR A 748 34.97 -19.71 -14.15
C THR A 748 35.25 -21.14 -14.55
N ILE A 749 34.25 -21.87 -15.05
CA ILE A 749 34.54 -23.19 -15.63
C ILE A 749 35.48 -23.00 -16.82
N LYS A 750 36.33 -24.00 -17.09
CA LYS A 750 37.36 -23.93 -18.16
C LYS A 750 36.81 -23.40 -19.50
N TYR A 751 35.55 -23.66 -19.80
CA TYR A 751 34.87 -23.24 -21.02
C TYR A 751 34.64 -21.72 -21.15
N ALA A 752 34.58 -20.98 -20.04
CA ALA A 752 34.34 -19.54 -20.02
C ALA A 752 35.62 -18.71 -20.10
N GLU A 753 36.80 -19.34 -19.96
CA GLU A 753 38.13 -18.70 -20.11
C GLU A 753 38.33 -17.39 -19.31
N GLY A 754 37.71 -17.27 -18.13
CA GLY A 754 37.78 -16.06 -17.31
C GLY A 754 36.75 -14.98 -17.67
N GLY A 755 35.94 -15.20 -18.71
CA GLY A 755 34.84 -14.33 -19.08
C GLY A 755 33.70 -14.36 -18.07
N ILE A 756 33.02 -13.22 -17.95
CA ILE A 756 31.94 -12.95 -16.97
C ILE A 756 30.69 -12.34 -17.63
N MET A 757 30.83 -11.92 -18.89
CA MET A 757 29.77 -11.48 -19.78
C MET A 757 29.64 -12.44 -20.96
N TRP A 758 28.49 -12.43 -21.63
CA TRP A 758 28.27 -13.23 -22.85
C TRP A 758 27.75 -12.37 -24.00
N VAL A 759 28.47 -12.41 -25.13
CA VAL A 759 28.08 -11.76 -26.40
C VAL A 759 28.43 -12.70 -27.57
N SER A 760 27.42 -13.38 -28.11
CA SER A 760 27.55 -14.25 -29.28
C SER A 760 26.17 -14.58 -29.85
N PRO A 761 25.99 -14.79 -31.16
CA PRO A 761 24.69 -15.15 -31.77
C PRO A 761 24.12 -16.50 -31.30
N GLY A 762 24.97 -17.37 -30.74
CA GLY A 762 24.54 -18.61 -30.09
C GLY A 762 24.65 -18.53 -28.57
N TYR A 763 24.19 -19.57 -27.89
CA TYR A 763 24.51 -19.86 -26.49
C TYR A 763 25.49 -21.04 -26.37
N THR A 764 26.25 -21.26 -27.43
CA THR A 764 27.26 -22.31 -27.53
C THR A 764 28.52 -21.69 -28.15
N GLY A 765 29.69 -22.13 -27.70
CA GLY A 765 30.99 -21.65 -28.17
C GLY A 765 31.77 -20.90 -27.08
N GLN A 766 33.05 -21.21 -26.94
CA GLN A 766 33.95 -20.59 -25.95
C GLN A 766 34.12 -19.08 -26.19
N SER A 767 34.15 -18.67 -27.46
CA SER A 767 34.42 -17.27 -27.87
C SER A 767 33.34 -16.27 -27.49
N GLY A 768 32.18 -16.72 -27.01
CA GLY A 768 31.08 -15.85 -26.59
C GLY A 768 31.29 -15.22 -25.22
N TYR A 769 32.09 -15.84 -24.34
CA TYR A 769 32.41 -15.25 -23.04
C TYR A 769 33.40 -14.10 -23.19
N LYS A 770 33.13 -12.99 -22.52
CA LYS A 770 33.97 -11.79 -22.49
C LYS A 770 34.47 -11.51 -21.08
N ASP A 771 35.78 -11.35 -20.94
CA ASP A 771 36.36 -10.89 -19.69
C ASP A 771 36.07 -9.40 -19.44
N ALA A 772 36.45 -8.90 -18.27
CA ALA A 772 36.22 -7.50 -17.91
C ALA A 772 36.88 -6.52 -18.89
N ARG A 773 38.06 -6.84 -19.43
CA ARG A 773 38.79 -5.97 -20.37
C ARG A 773 38.10 -5.95 -21.73
N GLU A 774 37.70 -7.11 -22.23
CA GLU A 774 36.97 -7.23 -23.49
C GLU A 774 35.60 -6.54 -23.41
N TRP A 775 34.88 -6.67 -22.29
CA TRP A 775 33.62 -5.95 -22.05
C TRP A 775 33.81 -4.43 -22.11
N LEU A 776 34.82 -3.93 -21.40
CA LEU A 776 35.12 -2.49 -21.34
C LEU A 776 35.70 -1.93 -22.64
N ALA A 777 36.07 -2.78 -23.60
CA ALA A 777 36.59 -2.35 -24.90
C ALA A 777 35.46 -2.07 -25.92
N TYR A 778 34.22 -2.47 -25.64
CA TYR A 778 33.09 -2.13 -26.52
C TYR A 778 32.79 -0.63 -26.45
N PRO A 779 32.56 0.04 -27.60
CA PRO A 779 32.31 1.48 -27.64
C PRO A 779 31.01 1.90 -26.94
N GLU A 780 30.04 0.99 -26.81
CA GLU A 780 28.78 1.23 -26.11
C GLU A 780 28.93 1.22 -24.58
N VAL A 781 30.04 0.70 -24.04
CA VAL A 781 30.26 0.48 -22.60
C VAL A 781 31.13 1.58 -22.00
N THR A 782 30.65 2.26 -20.95
CA THR A 782 31.40 3.32 -20.26
C THR A 782 31.23 3.27 -18.73
N GLY A 783 32.34 3.27 -17.98
CA GLY A 783 32.28 3.39 -16.51
C GLY A 783 31.75 2.16 -15.74
N ASP A 784 31.48 1.05 -16.43
CA ASP A 784 31.17 -0.23 -15.77
C ASP A 784 32.35 -0.70 -14.90
N VAL A 785 32.04 -1.33 -13.77
CA VAL A 785 33.05 -1.86 -12.85
C VAL A 785 32.73 -3.29 -12.42
N PHE A 786 33.77 -4.06 -12.12
CA PHE A 786 33.68 -5.45 -11.67
C PHE A 786 34.20 -5.57 -10.24
N ARG A 787 33.32 -5.89 -9.29
CA ARG A 787 33.66 -6.03 -7.86
C ARG A 787 32.61 -6.84 -7.10
N ASN A 788 33.04 -7.45 -6.00
CA ASN A 788 32.17 -8.15 -5.06
C ASN A 788 31.82 -7.29 -3.84
#